data_AF-A0A9N8HBR8-F1
#
_entry.id   AF-A0A9N8HBR8-F1
#
_cell.length_a   1.000
_cell.length_b   1.000
_cell.length_c   1.000
_cell.angle_alpha   90.00
_cell.angle_beta   90.00
_cell.angle_gamma   90.00
#
_symmetry.space_group_name_H-M   'P 1'
#
loop_
_entity.id
_entity.type
_entity.pdbx_description
1 polymer ?
#
loop_
_entity_poly.entity_id
_entity_poly.type
_entity_poly.pdbx_seq_one_letter_code
_entity_poly.pdbx_strand_id
1 'polypeptide(L)'
;MILFKPWSLLTVLCAWVAYLSRDQCCAVAHYHTHEHEHTHHDDEHTHNHDEHEHYDEAEALASFHQRHLQGRSCGTPEGDGAETEAFREWLSTHKCTPDDCPILEQTAFESDIDIRVVWHHITQDDGSGNDLSYIDAAISHLNGAFGGTGFSFSLRSSDIITSANSAWYTAASSTSEERAMKQGVREGDCSVLNIYATGQTESLGWATLPSFCGSREWDDGVLVYYQTSPGGDCCSGRNYHDGDTLVHLVGHWMGLEHTFHQGCSGEGDFVADTPAEAYADTECDRGRDTCTGAGQDGEDDVTNFMNFGEDWCLDHFTTLQIARMNALWDTYRRTDSPTDPPVTTAPVTISPRPTDAPVDTPTDAPVDGSSGGGDDGGGGDGICFSHQATVQKLLPKQDDDENDDEPQPPSVTPITDIELGDKILTASGVYRPVYAFAHRDTTTPATFLRIHTTISDSQAQEANTPLEVTPLHLIYLDNQDAPVTAESIQVGDTIQMMTMTKTDDSGIHKSSLAVVRHIETIERQGLYAPMTSDGTLVVDGVVSSCYVSLQPHGGNAQLVEMKWGTTWSFLSHHAMAHTVTTVPRLVCMGGLYPNWCRTYTDRGVAQFVQVAFDFAEFFHAQSTVGQYLLMVVVSLVCGPLYVLEWLLGAQMAVVVLGVSGLALVARWVFGKKYCMWNNNGTSK
;
A
#
# COMPACT_ATOMS: atom_id res chain seq x y z
N MET A 1 4.38 38.50 -28.93
CA MET A 1 3.89 38.99 -27.62
C MET A 1 2.37 39.11 -27.70
N ILE A 2 1.65 38.01 -27.48
CA ILE A 2 0.18 37.97 -27.36
C ILE A 2 -0.08 37.13 -26.11
N LEU A 3 -0.45 37.81 -25.02
CA LEU A 3 -0.79 37.23 -23.73
C LEU A 3 -2.20 36.61 -23.83
N PHE A 4 -2.30 35.28 -23.80
CA PHE A 4 -3.57 34.61 -23.47
C PHE A 4 -3.77 34.70 -21.95
N LYS A 5 -4.90 35.28 -21.53
CA LYS A 5 -5.26 35.39 -20.10
C LYS A 5 -5.73 34.02 -19.57
N PRO A 6 -5.24 33.53 -18.41
CA PRO A 6 -5.52 32.17 -17.91
C PRO A 6 -6.86 32.00 -17.16
N TRP A 7 -7.84 32.90 -17.35
CA TRP A 7 -9.04 32.98 -16.48
C TRP A 7 -10.30 32.28 -17.02
N SER A 8 -10.23 31.56 -18.14
CA SER A 8 -11.41 31.01 -18.84
C SER A 8 -11.79 29.58 -18.48
N LEU A 9 -10.96 28.81 -17.77
CA LEU A 9 -11.26 27.42 -17.36
C LEU A 9 -11.89 27.35 -15.96
N LEU A 10 -11.40 28.17 -15.01
CA LEU A 10 -12.00 28.28 -13.66
C LEU A 10 -13.44 28.81 -13.70
N THR A 11 -13.76 29.69 -14.66
CA THR A 11 -15.11 30.23 -14.84
C THR A 11 -16.10 29.21 -15.39
N VAL A 12 -15.62 28.17 -16.10
CA VAL A 12 -16.45 27.07 -16.60
C VAL A 12 -16.75 26.07 -15.48
N LEU A 13 -15.77 25.76 -14.62
CA LEU A 13 -15.96 24.93 -13.43
C LEU A 13 -16.86 25.60 -12.38
N CYS A 14 -16.68 26.89 -12.10
CA CYS A 14 -17.59 27.64 -11.22
C CYS A 14 -19.00 27.77 -11.79
N ALA A 15 -19.15 27.86 -13.13
CA ALA A 15 -20.47 27.86 -13.77
C ALA A 15 -21.15 26.49 -13.70
N TRP A 16 -20.39 25.41 -13.60
CA TRP A 16 -20.91 24.04 -13.47
C TRP A 16 -21.34 23.73 -12.02
N VAL A 17 -20.54 24.13 -11.02
CA VAL A 17 -20.93 24.07 -9.60
C VAL A 17 -22.17 24.92 -9.31
N ALA A 18 -22.28 26.09 -9.95
CA ALA A 18 -23.46 26.96 -9.85
C ALA A 18 -24.68 26.47 -10.67
N TYR A 19 -24.49 25.53 -11.59
CA TYR A 19 -25.58 24.91 -12.36
C TYR A 19 -26.17 23.71 -11.59
N LEU A 20 -25.33 22.91 -10.94
CA LEU A 20 -25.76 21.80 -10.08
C LEU A 20 -26.39 22.25 -8.76
N SER A 21 -26.05 23.44 -8.25
CA SER A 21 -26.63 24.00 -7.02
C SER A 21 -27.97 24.72 -7.21
N ARG A 22 -28.56 24.72 -8.41
CA ARG A 22 -29.70 25.60 -8.76
C ARG A 22 -31.05 24.90 -8.91
N ASP A 23 -31.12 23.58 -8.74
CA ASP A 23 -32.34 22.80 -8.95
C ASP A 23 -33.22 22.58 -7.71
N GLN A 24 -33.01 23.32 -6.60
CA GLN A 24 -33.94 23.29 -5.44
C GLN A 24 -34.74 24.58 -5.18
N CYS A 25 -34.65 25.61 -6.02
CA CYS A 25 -35.41 26.84 -5.81
C CYS A 25 -36.03 27.38 -7.10
N CYS A 26 -37.08 26.73 -7.62
CA CYS A 26 -38.15 27.37 -8.40
C CYS A 26 -39.31 26.39 -8.68
N ALA A 27 -40.17 26.17 -7.69
CA ALA A 27 -41.53 25.66 -7.93
C ALA A 27 -42.55 26.24 -6.95
N VAL A 28 -42.65 27.57 -6.85
CA VAL A 28 -43.91 28.22 -6.43
C VAL A 28 -44.09 29.52 -7.21
N ALA A 29 -44.94 29.46 -8.23
CA ALA A 29 -45.55 30.64 -8.82
C ALA A 29 -46.69 31.14 -7.92
N HIS A 30 -46.76 32.46 -7.77
CA HIS A 30 -47.83 33.21 -7.12
C HIS A 30 -49.24 32.64 -7.33
N TYR A 31 -49.97 32.37 -6.23
CA TYR A 31 -51.42 32.57 -6.16
C TYR A 31 -51.81 33.16 -4.80
N HIS A 32 -52.79 34.06 -4.85
CA HIS A 32 -53.27 34.97 -3.82
C HIS A 32 -54.15 34.30 -2.72
N THR A 33 -54.11 34.90 -1.51
CA THR A 33 -55.19 35.11 -0.50
C THR A 33 -55.98 33.91 0.05
N HIS A 34 -55.91 33.63 1.36
CA HIS A 34 -56.87 34.04 2.40
C HIS A 34 -56.62 33.31 3.75
N GLU A 35 -57.06 33.96 4.83
CA GLU A 35 -57.13 33.50 6.22
C GLU A 35 -57.96 32.21 6.40
N HIS A 36 -57.56 31.29 7.28
CA HIS A 36 -58.30 30.92 8.51
C HIS A 36 -57.70 29.70 9.24
N GLU A 37 -57.96 29.73 10.55
CA GLU A 37 -57.80 28.78 11.65
C GLU A 37 -58.06 27.26 11.43
N HIS A 38 -57.42 26.52 12.35
CA HIS A 38 -57.92 25.35 13.12
C HIS A 38 -57.76 23.89 12.61
N THR A 39 -57.20 23.10 13.54
CA THR A 39 -57.53 21.71 13.99
C THR A 39 -56.95 20.45 13.33
N HIS A 40 -56.44 19.58 14.24
CA HIS A 40 -56.27 18.12 14.26
C HIS A 40 -57.02 17.27 13.21
N HIS A 41 -56.35 16.25 12.65
CA HIS A 41 -56.54 14.82 13.03
C HIS A 41 -55.58 13.89 12.26
N ASP A 42 -55.39 12.72 12.86
CA ASP A 42 -54.65 11.51 12.49
C ASP A 42 -55.05 10.90 11.13
N ASP A 43 -54.13 10.17 10.47
CA ASP A 43 -54.23 8.71 10.32
C ASP A 43 -53.12 8.13 9.42
N GLU A 44 -52.77 6.89 9.77
CA GLU A 44 -51.77 5.98 9.20
C GLU A 44 -51.90 5.71 7.69
N HIS A 45 -50.76 5.48 7.02
CA HIS A 45 -50.52 4.21 6.30
C HIS A 45 -49.05 4.01 5.87
N THR A 46 -48.53 2.87 6.32
CA THR A 46 -47.37 2.05 5.94
C THR A 46 -46.78 2.21 4.52
N HIS A 47 -45.44 2.26 4.43
CA HIS A 47 -44.66 1.60 3.37
C HIS A 47 -43.24 1.23 3.84
N ASN A 48 -42.88 -0.04 3.64
CA ASN A 48 -41.51 -0.59 3.70
C ASN A 48 -40.54 0.24 2.85
N HIS A 49 -39.34 0.49 3.38
CA HIS A 49 -38.15 0.71 2.57
C HIS A 49 -36.91 0.09 3.23
N ASP A 50 -36.11 -0.52 2.37
CA ASP A 50 -34.87 -1.26 2.61
C ASP A 50 -33.80 -0.43 3.35
N GLU A 51 -33.19 -1.04 4.36
CA GLU A 51 -31.99 -0.57 5.06
C GLU A 51 -30.75 -1.18 4.41
N HIS A 52 -30.00 -0.41 3.63
CA HIS A 52 -28.61 -0.71 3.25
C HIS A 52 -27.94 0.57 2.73
N GLU A 53 -27.63 1.54 3.60
CA GLU A 53 -26.78 2.69 3.22
C GLU A 53 -26.20 3.48 4.42
N HIS A 54 -25.91 2.83 5.55
CA HIS A 54 -25.41 3.52 6.78
C HIS A 54 -24.10 2.98 7.38
N TYR A 55 -23.29 2.25 6.62
CA TYR A 55 -22.02 1.70 7.15
C TYR A 55 -20.77 2.58 6.94
N ASP A 56 -20.77 3.58 6.05
CA ASP A 56 -19.55 4.32 5.69
C ASP A 56 -19.24 5.57 6.54
N GLU A 57 -20.17 6.06 7.38
CA GLU A 57 -19.96 7.30 8.15
C GLU A 57 -19.33 7.09 9.54
N ALA A 58 -19.36 5.87 10.10
CA ALA A 58 -18.82 5.58 11.43
C ALA A 58 -17.28 5.51 11.44
N GLU A 59 -16.68 4.98 10.38
CA GLU A 59 -15.22 4.77 10.26
C GLU A 59 -14.46 6.10 9.98
N ALA A 60 -15.13 7.04 9.29
CA ALA A 60 -14.61 8.39 9.05
C ALA A 60 -14.60 9.27 10.31
N LEU A 61 -15.42 8.95 11.32
CA LEU A 61 -15.49 9.69 12.59
C LEU A 61 -14.41 9.23 13.59
N ALA A 62 -14.02 7.96 13.56
CA ALA A 62 -12.91 7.43 14.37
C ALA A 62 -11.55 8.00 13.92
N SER A 63 -11.34 8.14 12.61
CA SER A 63 -10.11 8.66 12.01
C SER A 63 -9.98 10.20 12.06
N PHE A 64 -11.06 10.93 12.36
CA PHE A 64 -11.03 12.41 12.46
C PHE A 64 -10.60 12.91 13.85
N HIS A 65 -10.75 12.11 14.93
CA HIS A 65 -10.39 12.52 16.30
C HIS A 65 -8.93 12.27 16.70
N GLN A 66 -8.14 11.55 15.90
CA GLN A 66 -6.72 11.25 16.22
C GLN A 66 -5.74 12.43 16.00
N ARG A 67 -6.18 13.58 15.48
CA ARG A 67 -5.27 14.66 15.04
C ARG A 67 -5.04 15.83 16.00
N HIS A 68 -5.38 15.76 17.29
CA HIS A 68 -4.96 16.76 18.28
C HIS A 68 -4.45 16.08 19.58
N LEU A 69 -3.13 16.12 19.77
CA LEU A 69 -2.34 15.53 20.86
C LEU A 69 -2.91 15.74 22.28
N GLN A 70 -3.18 14.64 23.01
CA GLN A 70 -3.09 14.53 24.49
C GLN A 70 -3.36 13.13 25.14
N GLY A 71 -3.44 12.00 24.40
CA GLY A 71 -3.68 10.65 24.95
C GLY A 71 -2.73 9.57 24.42
N ARG A 72 -2.76 8.35 25.00
CA ARG A 72 -2.01 7.17 24.50
C ARG A 72 -2.39 6.93 23.05
N SER A 73 -1.38 6.91 22.18
CA SER A 73 -1.48 6.65 20.75
C SER A 73 -0.50 5.54 20.44
N CYS A 74 -0.98 4.44 19.87
CA CYS A 74 -0.14 3.36 19.36
C CYS A 74 -0.64 2.89 18.00
N GLY A 75 0.20 2.14 17.28
CA GLY A 75 -0.16 1.55 16.00
C GLY A 75 0.19 0.07 15.92
N THR A 76 -0.52 -0.60 15.02
CA THR A 76 -0.08 -1.81 14.33
C THR A 76 -0.11 -1.48 12.84
N PRO A 77 0.85 -1.90 12.00
CA PRO A 77 0.72 -1.69 10.57
C PRO A 77 -0.57 -2.39 10.12
N GLU A 78 -1.42 -1.67 9.40
CA GLU A 78 -2.41 -2.35 8.55
C GLU A 78 -1.59 -3.06 7.47
N GLY A 79 -1.51 -4.38 7.56
CA GLY A 79 -0.92 -5.19 6.51
C GLY A 79 -1.65 -5.00 5.20
N ASP A 80 -1.20 -5.71 4.16
CA ASP A 80 -2.08 -5.87 3.00
C ASP A 80 -3.45 -6.41 3.47
N GLY A 81 -4.50 -6.10 2.71
CA GLY A 81 -5.85 -6.53 3.08
C GLY A 81 -5.97 -8.06 3.19
N ALA A 82 -5.00 -8.85 2.74
CA ALA A 82 -5.03 -10.30 2.75
C ALA A 82 -4.40 -10.93 4.01
N GLU A 83 -3.25 -10.48 4.49
CA GLU A 83 -2.66 -10.95 5.75
C GLU A 83 -3.47 -10.46 6.96
N THR A 84 -3.99 -9.23 6.88
CA THR A 84 -4.90 -8.69 7.89
C THR A 84 -6.23 -9.46 7.88
N GLU A 85 -6.77 -9.81 6.71
CA GLU A 85 -7.99 -10.60 6.61
C GLU A 85 -7.77 -12.06 7.01
N ALA A 86 -6.63 -12.68 6.68
CA ALA A 86 -6.30 -14.04 7.11
C ALA A 86 -6.07 -14.11 8.63
N PHE A 87 -5.48 -13.06 9.21
CA PHE A 87 -5.38 -12.92 10.66
C PHE A 87 -6.77 -12.72 11.27
N ARG A 88 -7.63 -11.87 10.71
CA ARG A 88 -9.03 -11.70 11.13
C ARG A 88 -9.88 -12.95 10.92
N GLU A 89 -9.61 -13.73 9.88
CA GLU A 89 -10.23 -15.03 9.63
C GLU A 89 -9.76 -16.04 10.67
N TRP A 90 -8.47 -16.06 11.02
CA TRP A 90 -7.97 -16.85 12.14
C TRP A 90 -8.66 -16.43 13.45
N LEU A 91 -8.76 -15.12 13.72
CA LEU A 91 -9.42 -14.57 14.91
C LEU A 91 -10.92 -14.91 14.96
N SER A 92 -11.61 -14.89 13.83
CA SER A 92 -13.04 -15.22 13.75
C SER A 92 -13.30 -16.72 13.85
N THR A 93 -12.47 -17.55 13.20
CA THR A 93 -12.60 -19.02 13.24
C THR A 93 -12.18 -19.63 14.57
N HIS A 94 -11.32 -18.93 15.32
CA HIS A 94 -10.89 -19.31 16.68
C HIS A 94 -11.53 -18.42 17.74
N LYS A 95 -12.63 -17.73 17.43
CA LYS A 95 -13.37 -16.90 18.37
C LYS A 95 -13.77 -17.75 19.58
N CYS A 96 -13.48 -17.22 20.77
CA CYS A 96 -13.97 -17.82 21.99
C CYS A 96 -15.37 -17.28 22.27
N THR A 97 -16.26 -18.15 22.71
CA THR A 97 -17.55 -17.80 23.30
C THR A 97 -17.57 -18.35 24.73
N PRO A 98 -18.46 -17.86 25.61
CA PRO A 98 -18.57 -18.40 26.96
C PRO A 98 -18.85 -19.92 27.03
N ASP A 99 -19.46 -20.49 25.98
CA ASP A 99 -19.87 -21.91 25.92
C ASP A 99 -18.98 -22.79 25.02
N ASP A 100 -18.18 -22.18 24.13
CA ASP A 100 -17.30 -22.86 23.18
C ASP A 100 -16.08 -21.98 22.88
N CYS A 101 -14.90 -22.39 23.33
CA CYS A 101 -13.64 -21.70 23.08
C CYS A 101 -12.63 -22.72 22.52
N PRO A 102 -12.52 -22.82 21.19
CA PRO A 102 -11.62 -23.76 20.51
C PRO A 102 -10.16 -23.63 20.96
N ILE A 103 -9.77 -22.42 21.40
CA ILE A 103 -8.44 -22.09 21.90
C ILE A 103 -8.14 -22.74 23.27
N LEU A 104 -9.16 -22.91 24.13
CA LEU A 104 -9.01 -23.53 25.45
C LEU A 104 -8.97 -25.07 25.38
N GLU A 105 -9.47 -25.69 24.31
CA GLU A 105 -9.41 -27.15 24.14
C GLU A 105 -8.05 -27.64 23.59
N GLN A 106 -7.30 -26.78 22.88
CA GLN A 106 -6.01 -27.14 22.28
C GLN A 106 -4.80 -26.87 23.19
N THR A 107 -4.93 -26.01 24.19
CA THR A 107 -3.82 -25.57 25.03
C THR A 107 -3.82 -26.33 26.36
N ALA A 108 -3.07 -27.44 26.41
CA ALA A 108 -2.46 -27.79 27.69
C ALA A 108 -1.54 -26.60 28.04
N PHE A 109 -1.76 -25.95 29.19
CA PHE A 109 -0.83 -24.97 29.77
C PHE A 109 0.51 -25.65 30.16
N GLU A 110 1.15 -26.29 29.19
CA GLU A 110 2.39 -27.02 29.36
C GLU A 110 3.54 -26.07 29.07
N SER A 111 4.15 -25.63 30.19
CA SER A 111 5.42 -24.89 30.35
C SER A 111 5.36 -23.36 30.29
N ASP A 112 6.04 -22.74 31.27
CA ASP A 112 6.39 -21.32 31.26
C ASP A 112 7.30 -21.06 30.06
N ILE A 113 6.87 -20.19 29.15
CA ILE A 113 7.60 -19.77 27.95
C ILE A 113 8.53 -18.62 28.34
N ASP A 114 9.84 -18.85 28.29
CA ASP A 114 10.88 -17.83 28.48
C ASP A 114 11.27 -17.23 27.13
N ILE A 115 10.88 -15.99 26.90
CA ILE A 115 11.11 -15.23 25.68
C ILE A 115 12.39 -14.43 25.85
N ARG A 116 13.39 -14.75 25.02
CA ARG A 116 14.60 -13.93 24.96
C ARG A 116 14.26 -12.55 24.40
N VAL A 117 14.67 -11.52 25.11
CA VAL A 117 14.53 -10.13 24.69
C VAL A 117 15.87 -9.62 24.16
N VAL A 118 15.82 -8.95 23.01
CA VAL A 118 16.93 -8.13 22.49
C VAL A 118 16.50 -6.67 22.57
N TRP A 119 17.28 -5.87 23.30
CA TRP A 119 17.00 -4.46 23.53
C TRP A 119 17.90 -3.58 22.69
N HIS A 120 17.33 -2.93 21.68
CA HIS A 120 18.02 -1.96 20.84
C HIS A 120 17.92 -0.57 21.49
N HIS A 121 19.00 -0.20 22.17
CA HIS A 121 19.17 1.11 22.79
C HIS A 121 19.67 2.11 21.74
N ILE A 122 18.76 2.95 21.24
CA ILE A 122 19.08 3.92 20.20
C ILE A 122 19.32 5.29 20.82
N THR A 123 20.47 5.89 20.54
CA THR A 123 20.85 7.23 21.00
C THR A 123 21.10 8.16 19.82
N GLN A 124 21.20 9.46 20.09
CA GLN A 124 21.78 10.39 19.13
C GLN A 124 23.24 10.03 18.81
N ASP A 125 23.79 10.60 17.74
CA ASP A 125 25.17 10.33 17.30
C ASP A 125 26.22 10.66 18.37
N ASP A 126 25.92 11.62 19.26
CA ASP A 126 26.78 12.02 20.37
C ASP A 126 26.59 11.16 21.64
N GLY A 127 25.71 10.16 21.58
CA GLY A 127 25.37 9.27 22.71
C GLY A 127 24.34 9.85 23.68
N SER A 128 23.75 11.01 23.39
CA SER A 128 22.74 11.64 24.25
C SER A 128 21.30 11.24 23.90
N GLY A 129 20.35 11.60 24.77
CA GLY A 129 18.92 11.37 24.59
C GLY A 129 18.42 10.21 25.43
N ASN A 130 18.56 8.99 24.90
CA ASN A 130 18.14 7.74 25.56
C ASN A 130 19.24 7.26 26.52
N ASP A 131 18.89 7.00 27.78
CA ASP A 131 19.81 6.47 28.80
C ASP A 131 19.43 5.02 29.16
N LEU A 132 20.41 4.18 29.48
CA LEU A 132 20.17 2.74 29.73
C LEU A 132 19.54 2.43 31.10
N SER A 133 19.46 3.38 32.03
CA SER A 133 19.14 3.10 33.45
C SER A 133 17.73 2.59 33.71
N TYR A 134 16.78 2.81 32.81
CA TYR A 134 15.39 2.36 32.98
C TYR A 134 15.15 0.93 32.50
N ILE A 135 16.06 0.34 31.72
CA ILE A 135 15.80 -0.92 31.00
C ILE A 135 15.46 -2.07 31.96
N ASP A 136 16.21 -2.21 33.05
CA ASP A 136 15.95 -3.25 34.06
C ASP A 136 14.56 -3.07 34.70
N ALA A 137 14.14 -1.83 34.93
CA ALA A 137 12.82 -1.52 35.47
C ALA A 137 11.72 -1.80 34.45
N ALA A 138 11.93 -1.49 33.17
CA ALA A 138 10.99 -1.79 32.09
C ALA A 138 10.77 -3.30 31.92
N ILE A 139 11.84 -4.10 31.92
CA ILE A 139 11.74 -5.58 31.84
C ILE A 139 11.12 -6.17 33.11
N SER A 140 11.43 -5.61 34.28
CA SER A 140 10.78 -6.03 35.54
C SER A 140 9.28 -5.73 35.54
N HIS A 141 8.87 -4.57 35.02
CA HIS A 141 7.47 -4.19 34.90
C HIS A 141 6.73 -5.08 33.91
N LEU A 142 7.33 -5.32 32.73
CA LEU A 142 6.79 -6.23 31.71
C LEU A 142 6.55 -7.65 32.28
N ASN A 143 7.53 -8.21 33.00
CA ASN A 143 7.36 -9.50 33.65
C ASN A 143 6.32 -9.50 34.79
N GLY A 144 6.14 -8.36 35.46
CA GLY A 144 5.10 -8.18 36.47
C GLY A 144 3.71 -8.24 35.85
N ALA A 145 3.49 -7.50 34.76
CA ALA A 145 2.21 -7.45 34.04
C ALA A 145 1.85 -8.78 33.36
N PHE A 146 2.84 -9.49 32.80
CA PHE A 146 2.64 -10.83 32.23
C PHE A 146 2.70 -11.96 33.28
N GLY A 147 2.81 -11.63 34.57
CA GLY A 147 2.85 -12.60 35.65
C GLY A 147 1.60 -13.49 35.67
N GLY A 148 1.78 -14.81 35.58
CA GLY A 148 0.68 -15.77 35.58
C GLY A 148 0.03 -16.02 34.21
N THR A 149 0.51 -15.37 33.15
CA THR A 149 0.07 -15.63 31.76
C THR A 149 0.74 -16.86 31.14
N GLY A 150 1.81 -17.35 31.75
CA GLY A 150 2.70 -18.39 31.21
C GLY A 150 3.88 -17.83 30.39
N PHE A 151 3.92 -16.52 30.14
CA PHE A 151 5.05 -15.86 29.46
C PHE A 151 5.96 -15.14 30.43
N SER A 152 7.26 -15.25 30.20
CA SER A 152 8.30 -14.49 30.89
C SER A 152 9.32 -13.96 29.88
N PHE A 153 9.99 -12.87 30.23
CA PHE A 153 10.89 -12.13 29.34
C PHE A 153 12.27 -12.03 29.95
N SER A 154 13.27 -12.64 29.31
CA SER A 154 14.65 -12.63 29.76
C SER A 154 15.52 -11.71 28.91
N LEU A 155 16.05 -10.67 29.54
CA LEU A 155 17.05 -9.78 28.96
C LEU A 155 18.43 -10.07 29.57
N ARG A 156 19.42 -10.36 28.74
CA ARG A 156 20.82 -10.50 29.16
C ARG A 156 21.56 -9.22 28.82
N SER A 157 22.60 -8.89 29.59
CA SER A 157 23.44 -7.72 29.25
C SER A 157 24.10 -7.81 27.87
N SER A 158 24.30 -9.04 27.33
CA SER A 158 24.79 -9.26 25.96
C SER A 158 23.77 -8.96 24.88
N ASP A 159 22.49 -8.89 25.24
CA ASP A 159 21.36 -8.70 24.33
C ASP A 159 20.90 -7.23 24.30
N ILE A 160 21.66 -6.33 24.95
CA ILE A 160 21.49 -4.88 24.85
C ILE A 160 22.44 -4.35 23.77
N ILE A 161 21.87 -3.91 22.65
CA ILE A 161 22.60 -3.40 21.49
C ILE A 161 22.47 -1.88 21.47
N THR A 162 23.57 -1.16 21.69
CA THR A 162 23.57 0.31 21.62
C THR A 162 23.97 0.80 20.24
N SER A 163 23.10 1.60 19.63
CA SER A 163 23.34 2.23 18.32
C SER A 163 23.27 3.76 18.45
N ALA A 164 24.42 4.42 18.25
CA ALA A 164 24.48 5.88 18.17
C ALA A 164 24.17 6.32 16.74
N ASN A 165 22.92 6.70 16.50
CA ASN A 165 22.42 7.08 15.19
C ASN A 165 21.24 8.05 15.35
N SER A 166 21.46 9.34 15.08
CA SER A 166 20.42 10.37 15.25
C SER A 166 19.21 10.15 14.34
N ALA A 167 19.38 9.54 13.16
CA ALA A 167 18.27 9.26 12.25
C ALA A 167 17.39 8.14 12.82
N TRP A 168 17.98 7.08 13.36
CA TRP A 168 17.25 6.01 14.04
C TRP A 168 16.64 6.48 15.36
N TYR A 169 17.32 7.40 16.07
CA TYR A 169 16.81 7.96 17.32
C TYR A 169 15.46 8.65 17.15
N THR A 170 15.21 9.28 16.00
CA THR A 170 13.92 9.91 15.68
C THR A 170 13.01 9.04 14.82
N ALA A 171 13.37 7.78 14.57
CA ALA A 171 12.58 6.90 13.71
C ALA A 171 11.21 6.61 14.34
N ALA A 172 10.16 6.93 13.57
CA ALA A 172 8.77 6.63 13.87
C ALA A 172 8.25 5.50 12.97
N SER A 173 7.01 5.06 13.21
CA SER A 173 6.37 3.99 12.44
C SER A 173 6.40 4.24 10.94
N SER A 174 6.71 3.21 10.17
CA SER A 174 6.67 3.20 8.70
C SER A 174 7.65 4.17 8.02
N THR A 175 8.66 4.65 8.75
CA THR A 175 9.73 5.50 8.21
C THR A 175 10.84 4.68 7.57
N SER A 176 11.58 5.27 6.62
CA SER A 176 12.77 4.63 6.04
C SER A 176 13.86 4.33 7.08
N GLU A 177 13.96 5.20 8.08
CA GLU A 177 14.92 5.14 9.18
C GLU A 177 14.60 3.95 10.09
N GLU A 178 13.33 3.73 10.40
CA GLU A 178 12.90 2.55 11.12
C GLU A 178 13.22 1.27 10.35
N ARG A 179 12.86 1.22 9.06
CA ARG A 179 13.15 0.05 8.23
C ARG A 179 14.64 -0.27 8.23
N ALA A 180 15.47 0.75 8.01
CA ALA A 180 16.93 0.60 8.04
C ALA A 180 17.44 0.15 9.42
N MET A 181 16.85 0.65 10.50
CA MET A 181 17.17 0.23 11.87
C MET A 181 16.83 -1.24 12.07
N LYS A 182 15.57 -1.65 11.90
CA LYS A 182 15.13 -3.03 12.14
C LYS A 182 15.90 -4.03 11.25
N GLN A 183 16.06 -3.74 9.95
CA GLN A 183 16.84 -4.60 9.06
C GLN A 183 18.33 -4.69 9.45
N GLY A 184 18.89 -3.61 9.99
CA GLY A 184 20.30 -3.54 10.32
C GLY A 184 20.67 -4.22 11.64
N VAL A 185 19.77 -4.21 12.63
CA VAL A 185 20.11 -4.66 13.99
C VAL A 185 19.21 -5.75 14.56
N ARG A 186 18.12 -6.16 13.90
CA ARG A 186 17.26 -7.25 14.41
C ARG A 186 18.07 -8.53 14.64
N GLU A 187 17.79 -9.20 15.75
CA GLU A 187 18.45 -10.44 16.15
C GLU A 187 17.44 -11.57 16.40
N GLY A 188 17.83 -12.80 16.09
CA GLY A 188 17.03 -13.99 16.36
C GLY A 188 15.94 -14.27 15.32
N ASP A 189 15.01 -15.16 15.70
CA ASP A 189 13.86 -15.55 14.89
C ASP A 189 12.55 -15.01 15.49
N CYS A 190 11.39 -15.45 15.00
CA CYS A 190 10.06 -15.06 15.51
C CYS A 190 9.80 -15.36 16.99
N SER A 191 10.63 -16.19 17.64
CA SER A 191 10.57 -16.46 19.08
C SER A 191 11.32 -15.42 19.93
N VAL A 192 12.06 -14.48 19.31
CA VAL A 192 12.87 -13.47 19.98
C VAL A 192 12.20 -12.10 19.91
N LEU A 193 11.88 -11.53 21.07
CA LEU A 193 11.29 -10.19 21.14
C LEU A 193 12.37 -9.12 20.96
N ASN A 194 12.33 -8.42 19.83
CA ASN A 194 13.18 -7.25 19.57
C ASN A 194 12.46 -5.97 19.99
N ILE A 195 13.05 -5.22 20.91
CA ILE A 195 12.53 -3.94 21.41
C ILE A 195 13.43 -2.80 20.92
N TYR A 196 12.88 -1.89 20.13
CA TYR A 196 13.55 -0.70 19.61
C TYR A 196 13.14 0.53 20.40
N ALA A 197 13.99 0.97 21.33
CA ALA A 197 13.73 2.13 22.16
C ALA A 197 14.27 3.40 21.47
N THR A 198 13.38 4.21 20.91
CA THR A 198 13.72 5.45 20.19
C THR A 198 13.18 6.69 20.92
N GLY A 199 13.68 7.87 20.53
CA GLY A 199 13.22 9.18 21.01
C GLY A 199 12.16 9.84 20.14
N GLN A 200 11.42 9.06 19.33
CA GLN A 200 10.32 9.56 18.50
C GLN A 200 9.16 10.08 19.35
N THR A 201 8.40 11.05 18.83
CA THR A 201 7.28 11.68 19.54
C THR A 201 5.99 11.70 18.73
N GLU A 202 5.90 10.88 17.69
CA GLU A 202 4.72 10.80 16.81
C GLU A 202 3.62 9.92 17.42
N SER A 203 4.03 8.89 18.18
CA SER A 203 3.16 8.00 18.97
C SER A 203 3.86 7.60 20.27
N LEU A 204 3.23 6.79 21.14
CA LEU A 204 3.92 6.16 22.27
C LEU A 204 4.69 4.89 21.84
N GLY A 205 4.35 4.32 20.70
CA GLY A 205 5.04 3.21 20.07
C GLY A 205 4.13 2.42 19.15
N TRP A 206 4.65 1.35 18.57
CA TRP A 206 3.90 0.45 17.71
C TRP A 206 4.52 -0.96 17.71
N ALA A 207 3.73 -1.96 17.33
CA ALA A 207 4.14 -3.36 17.33
C ALA A 207 3.68 -4.11 16.08
N THR A 208 4.48 -5.09 15.66
CA THR A 208 4.14 -5.99 14.55
C THR A 208 3.34 -7.18 15.08
N LEU A 209 2.14 -7.42 14.52
CA LEU A 209 1.32 -8.58 14.87
C LEU A 209 2.03 -9.90 14.50
N PRO A 210 1.79 -11.01 15.23
CA PRO A 210 2.52 -12.26 15.05
C PRO A 210 2.35 -12.89 13.66
N SER A 211 1.21 -12.66 12.99
CA SER A 211 0.95 -13.15 11.63
C SER A 211 1.97 -12.66 10.60
N PHE A 212 2.53 -11.47 10.79
CA PHE A 212 3.52 -10.89 9.88
C PHE A 212 4.93 -11.44 10.10
N CYS A 213 5.21 -12.13 11.21
CA CYS A 213 6.59 -12.56 11.47
C CYS A 213 7.09 -13.58 10.44
N GLY A 214 6.21 -14.44 9.90
CA GLY A 214 6.57 -15.40 8.87
C GLY A 214 6.94 -14.77 7.51
N SER A 215 6.25 -13.68 7.11
CA SER A 215 6.41 -13.03 5.81
C SER A 215 7.29 -11.77 5.84
N ARG A 216 7.35 -11.11 7.00
CA ARG A 216 8.05 -9.84 7.27
C ARG A 216 8.86 -9.93 8.55
N GLU A 217 9.60 -11.02 8.68
CA GLU A 217 10.43 -11.27 9.86
C GLU A 217 11.32 -10.08 10.23
N TRP A 218 11.88 -9.38 9.24
CA TRP A 218 12.72 -8.20 9.43
C TRP A 218 12.03 -7.03 10.15
N ASP A 219 10.70 -6.95 10.09
CA ASP A 219 9.88 -5.90 10.72
C ASP A 219 9.33 -6.32 12.09
N ASP A 220 9.46 -7.60 12.46
CA ASP A 220 8.97 -8.14 13.72
C ASP A 220 9.65 -7.47 14.92
N GLY A 221 8.83 -7.15 15.92
CA GLY A 221 9.25 -6.54 17.18
C GLY A 221 8.36 -5.37 17.60
N VAL A 222 8.85 -4.62 18.57
CA VAL A 222 8.18 -3.47 19.18
C VAL A 222 9.06 -2.25 19.07
N LEU A 223 8.54 -1.14 18.53
CA LEU A 223 9.17 0.17 18.64
C LEU A 223 8.47 0.96 19.75
N VAL A 224 9.23 1.43 20.75
CA VAL A 224 8.68 2.12 21.92
C VAL A 224 9.35 3.48 22.12
N TYR A 225 8.55 4.50 22.45
CA TYR A 225 9.08 5.77 22.91
C TYR A 225 9.69 5.61 24.30
N TYR A 226 11.01 5.76 24.42
CA TYR A 226 11.71 5.39 25.66
C TYR A 226 11.23 6.17 26.90
N GLN A 227 10.70 7.39 26.74
CA GLN A 227 10.21 8.18 27.88
C GLN A 227 8.90 7.66 28.48
N THR A 228 8.30 6.62 27.89
CA THR A 228 7.16 5.89 28.48
C THR A 228 7.58 4.77 29.44
N SER A 229 8.88 4.52 29.55
CA SER A 229 9.43 3.53 30.49
C SER A 229 9.51 4.09 31.92
N PRO A 230 9.59 3.22 32.95
CA PRO A 230 9.75 3.62 34.35
C PRO A 230 10.85 4.67 34.56
N GLY A 231 10.48 5.84 35.09
CA GLY A 231 11.41 6.93 35.34
C GLY A 231 11.61 7.89 34.16
N GLY A 232 10.88 7.70 33.07
CA GLY A 232 10.71 8.69 32.01
C GLY A 232 9.85 9.89 32.42
N ASP A 233 9.65 10.81 31.49
CA ASP A 233 8.85 12.05 31.67
C ASP A 233 7.78 12.20 30.58
N CYS A 234 7.42 11.11 29.89
CA CYS A 234 6.27 11.13 29.01
C CYS A 234 4.99 11.13 29.85
N CYS A 235 4.00 11.97 29.60
CA CYS A 235 3.87 13.01 28.60
C CYS A 235 3.17 14.15 29.37
N SER A 236 3.71 15.37 29.33
CA SER A 236 3.39 16.41 30.32
C SER A 236 1.89 16.51 30.65
N GLY A 237 1.52 16.08 31.87
CA GLY A 237 0.14 16.11 32.38
C GLY A 237 -0.61 14.78 32.38
N ARG A 238 -0.01 13.69 31.89
CA ARG A 238 -0.56 12.32 31.90
C ARG A 238 0.50 11.33 32.40
N ASN A 239 0.08 10.28 33.09
CA ASN A 239 0.95 9.21 33.59
C ASN A 239 1.02 8.08 32.55
N TYR A 240 2.05 8.15 31.69
CA TYR A 240 2.37 7.11 30.69
C TYR A 240 3.82 6.62 30.80
N HIS A 241 4.44 6.79 31.98
CA HIS A 241 5.86 6.59 32.22
C HIS A 241 6.13 5.55 33.32
N ASP A 242 5.17 4.67 33.59
CA ASP A 242 5.31 3.56 34.55
C ASP A 242 5.53 2.22 33.84
N GLY A 243 5.45 2.18 32.50
CA GLY A 243 5.90 1.08 31.66
C GLY A 243 4.79 0.30 30.95
N ASP A 244 3.52 0.65 31.15
CA ASP A 244 2.40 -0.07 30.53
C ASP A 244 2.31 0.15 29.02
N THR A 245 3.02 1.14 28.48
CA THR A 245 3.15 1.30 27.03
C THR A 245 3.84 0.08 26.45
N LEU A 246 4.93 -0.39 27.06
CA LEU A 246 5.62 -1.59 26.59
C LEU A 246 4.75 -2.84 26.76
N VAL A 247 3.99 -2.95 27.86
CA VAL A 247 3.06 -4.07 28.10
C VAL A 247 2.01 -4.15 26.98
N HIS A 248 1.39 -3.02 26.65
CA HIS A 248 0.40 -2.90 25.58
C HIS A 248 0.98 -3.29 24.21
N LEU A 249 2.16 -2.78 23.86
CA LEU A 249 2.81 -3.08 22.59
C LEU A 249 3.23 -4.55 22.49
N VAL A 250 3.67 -5.16 23.60
CA VAL A 250 3.94 -6.60 23.63
C VAL A 250 2.64 -7.41 23.54
N GLY A 251 1.52 -6.92 24.07
CA GLY A 251 0.20 -7.51 23.84
C GLY A 251 -0.15 -7.59 22.35
N HIS A 252 0.08 -6.53 21.59
CA HIS A 252 -0.04 -6.57 20.12
C HIS A 252 0.97 -7.52 19.47
N TRP A 253 2.23 -7.53 19.89
CA TRP A 253 3.23 -8.48 19.38
C TRP A 253 2.83 -9.95 19.63
N MET A 254 2.05 -10.21 20.68
CA MET A 254 1.43 -11.51 20.98
C MET A 254 0.07 -11.74 20.30
N GLY A 255 -0.42 -10.75 19.55
CA GLY A 255 -1.62 -10.83 18.71
C GLY A 255 -2.94 -10.44 19.39
N LEU A 256 -2.88 -9.59 20.41
CA LEU A 256 -4.07 -8.94 20.96
C LEU A 256 -4.43 -7.70 20.14
N GLU A 257 -5.73 -7.45 19.99
CA GLU A 257 -6.28 -6.22 19.42
C GLU A 257 -6.68 -5.25 20.53
N HIS A 258 -6.95 -4.00 20.18
CA HIS A 258 -7.54 -3.04 21.12
C HIS A 258 -8.94 -3.50 21.57
N THR A 259 -9.31 -3.29 22.85
CA THR A 259 -10.64 -3.70 23.36
C THR A 259 -11.82 -3.02 22.63
N PHE A 260 -11.58 -1.83 22.09
CA PHE A 260 -12.53 -1.04 21.28
C PHE A 260 -12.43 -1.31 19.77
N HIS A 261 -11.75 -2.38 19.35
CA HIS A 261 -11.66 -2.76 17.94
C HIS A 261 -13.04 -3.12 17.37
N GLN A 262 -13.32 -2.71 16.12
CA GLN A 262 -14.62 -2.84 15.43
C GLN A 262 -15.87 -2.25 16.10
N GLY A 263 -15.74 -1.64 17.28
CA GLY A 263 -16.84 -0.98 17.98
C GLY A 263 -18.00 -1.92 18.32
N CYS A 264 -19.15 -1.33 18.65
CA CYS A 264 -20.34 -2.08 19.11
C CYS A 264 -21.07 -2.86 18.00
N SER A 265 -20.81 -2.54 16.73
CA SER A 265 -21.50 -3.13 15.59
C SER A 265 -20.73 -4.27 14.91
N GLY A 266 -19.45 -4.46 15.26
CA GLY A 266 -18.61 -5.53 14.74
C GLY A 266 -18.33 -6.62 15.76
N GLU A 267 -17.26 -7.39 15.55
CA GLU A 267 -16.92 -8.56 16.39
C GLU A 267 -16.12 -8.21 17.66
N GLY A 268 -15.99 -6.91 17.98
CA GLY A 268 -15.12 -6.41 19.04
C GLY A 268 -13.64 -6.66 18.73
N ASP A 269 -12.87 -6.97 19.78
CA ASP A 269 -11.48 -7.43 19.68
C ASP A 269 -11.36 -8.95 19.44
N PHE A 270 -12.48 -9.61 19.09
CA PHE A 270 -12.64 -11.05 18.92
C PHE A 270 -12.43 -11.89 20.19
N VAL A 271 -12.22 -11.27 21.37
CA VAL A 271 -12.10 -11.96 22.65
C VAL A 271 -13.45 -11.84 23.38
N ALA A 272 -13.99 -12.94 23.91
CA ALA A 272 -15.36 -12.92 24.45
C ALA A 272 -15.49 -12.41 25.89
N ASP A 273 -14.41 -12.46 26.67
CA ASP A 273 -14.41 -11.96 28.06
C ASP A 273 -13.94 -10.49 28.16
N THR A 274 -13.72 -9.85 27.02
CA THR A 274 -13.58 -8.41 26.82
C THR A 274 -14.89 -7.89 26.20
N PRO A 275 -15.73 -7.18 26.96
CA PRO A 275 -16.91 -6.55 26.40
C PRO A 275 -16.54 -5.59 25.26
N ALA A 276 -17.32 -5.58 24.18
CA ALA A 276 -17.07 -4.66 23.08
C ALA A 276 -17.22 -3.21 23.53
N GLU A 277 -16.34 -2.35 23.05
CA GLU A 277 -16.34 -0.93 23.41
C GLU A 277 -16.43 -0.08 22.14
N ALA A 278 -17.22 0.99 22.14
CA ALA A 278 -17.40 1.86 20.97
C ALA A 278 -16.12 2.64 20.59
N TYR A 279 -15.34 3.03 21.60
CA TYR A 279 -14.13 3.84 21.46
C TYR A 279 -13.26 3.72 22.70
N ALA A 280 -11.97 4.04 22.56
CA ALA A 280 -10.98 3.92 23.64
C ALA A 280 -11.34 4.74 24.89
N ASP A 281 -11.02 4.20 26.07
CA ASP A 281 -11.00 4.98 27.30
C ASP A 281 -9.65 5.64 27.52
N THR A 282 -9.67 6.90 27.94
CA THR A 282 -8.43 7.59 28.30
C THR A 282 -8.51 8.23 29.69
N GLU A 283 -9.66 8.14 30.37
CA GLU A 283 -9.93 8.82 31.64
C GLU A 283 -10.11 7.86 32.84
N CYS A 284 -10.00 6.55 32.60
CA CYS A 284 -10.30 5.48 33.55
C CYS A 284 -11.76 5.49 34.06
N ASP A 285 -12.73 5.66 33.15
CA ASP A 285 -14.15 5.79 33.51
C ASP A 285 -14.80 4.41 33.80
N ARG A 286 -14.51 3.89 35.00
CA ARG A 286 -15.06 2.60 35.47
C ARG A 286 -16.57 2.67 35.59
N GLY A 287 -17.27 1.62 35.13
CA GLY A 287 -18.72 1.59 35.09
C GLY A 287 -19.33 2.06 33.76
N ARG A 288 -18.50 2.51 32.80
CA ARG A 288 -19.00 2.89 31.47
C ARG A 288 -19.37 1.62 30.69
N ASP A 289 -20.45 1.71 29.94
CA ASP A 289 -20.87 0.70 28.96
C ASP A 289 -21.25 1.50 27.71
N THR A 290 -20.37 1.48 26.71
CA THR A 290 -20.55 2.27 25.49
C THR A 290 -21.37 1.55 24.43
N CYS A 291 -21.62 0.26 24.61
CA CYS A 291 -22.37 -0.60 23.69
C CYS A 291 -23.79 -0.96 24.17
N THR A 292 -24.27 -0.28 25.21
CA THR A 292 -25.62 -0.47 25.76
C THR A 292 -26.70 -0.33 24.67
N GLY A 293 -27.50 -1.37 24.50
CA GLY A 293 -28.60 -1.41 23.54
C GLY A 293 -28.18 -1.76 22.11
N ALA A 294 -26.90 -2.04 21.85
CA ALA A 294 -26.40 -2.50 20.56
C ALA A 294 -26.39 -4.05 20.42
N GLY A 295 -26.85 -4.77 21.44
CA GLY A 295 -26.82 -6.24 21.47
C GLY A 295 -25.49 -6.84 21.96
N GLN A 296 -24.56 -6.00 22.40
CA GLN A 296 -23.29 -6.35 23.04
C GLN A 296 -23.16 -5.64 24.40
N ASP A 297 -24.21 -5.73 25.22
CA ASP A 297 -24.24 -5.10 26.54
C ASP A 297 -23.15 -5.70 27.45
N GLY A 298 -22.43 -4.83 28.15
CA GLY A 298 -21.31 -5.19 29.03
C GLY A 298 -20.50 -3.95 29.42
N GLU A 299 -20.06 -3.88 30.67
CA GLU A 299 -19.21 -2.78 31.13
C GLU A 299 -17.86 -2.83 30.39
N ASP A 300 -17.48 -1.74 29.74
CA ASP A 300 -16.24 -1.61 28.99
C ASP A 300 -15.05 -1.93 29.91
N ASP A 301 -14.07 -2.69 29.42
CA ASP A 301 -12.89 -3.07 30.21
C ASP A 301 -11.82 -1.96 30.16
N VAL A 302 -12.13 -0.83 30.80
CA VAL A 302 -11.29 0.37 30.83
C VAL A 302 -9.93 0.18 31.51
N THR A 303 -9.80 -0.87 32.32
CA THR A 303 -8.57 -1.23 33.05
C THR A 303 -7.72 -2.27 32.31
N ASN A 304 -8.15 -2.73 31.13
CA ASN A 304 -7.40 -3.68 30.32
C ASN A 304 -6.13 -3.06 29.75
N PHE A 305 -5.02 -3.80 29.75
CA PHE A 305 -3.78 -3.32 29.13
C PHE A 305 -3.93 -2.96 27.65
N MET A 306 -4.92 -3.51 26.92
CA MET A 306 -5.21 -3.20 25.51
C MET A 306 -6.12 -1.96 25.30
N ASN A 307 -6.42 -1.20 26.36
CA ASN A 307 -7.13 0.09 26.28
C ASN A 307 -6.13 1.28 26.31
N PHE A 308 -6.62 2.53 26.21
CA PHE A 308 -5.79 3.76 26.16
C PHE A 308 -5.72 4.57 27.46
N GLY A 309 -6.08 3.94 28.59
CA GLY A 309 -5.94 4.53 29.91
C GLY A 309 -4.49 4.87 30.26
N GLU A 310 -4.33 5.75 31.26
CA GLU A 310 -3.03 6.02 31.89
C GLU A 310 -2.52 4.79 32.64
N ASP A 311 -1.20 4.69 32.82
CA ASP A 311 -0.53 3.51 33.37
C ASP A 311 -1.11 3.12 34.74
N TRP A 312 -1.40 4.10 35.61
CA TRP A 312 -2.04 3.83 36.91
C TRP A 312 -3.42 3.12 36.83
N CYS A 313 -4.10 3.18 35.69
CA CYS A 313 -5.42 2.58 35.48
C CYS A 313 -5.35 1.16 34.94
N LEU A 314 -4.34 0.85 34.12
CA LEU A 314 -4.25 -0.42 33.40
C LEU A 314 -3.62 -1.49 34.30
N ASP A 315 -4.26 -2.65 34.44
CA ASP A 315 -3.80 -3.64 35.42
C ASP A 315 -3.93 -5.12 35.03
N HIS A 316 -4.54 -5.47 33.89
CA HIS A 316 -4.71 -6.88 33.53
C HIS A 316 -4.87 -7.18 32.05
N PHE A 317 -4.65 -8.47 31.73
CA PHE A 317 -5.20 -9.15 30.57
C PHE A 317 -6.30 -10.11 31.03
N THR A 318 -7.30 -10.35 30.19
CA THR A 318 -8.36 -11.31 30.48
C THR A 318 -7.90 -12.76 30.30
N THR A 319 -8.72 -13.73 30.74
CA THR A 319 -8.35 -15.15 30.63
C THR A 319 -8.29 -15.57 29.16
N LEU A 320 -9.20 -15.08 28.33
CA LEU A 320 -9.22 -15.44 26.91
C LEU A 320 -8.21 -14.65 26.08
N GLN A 321 -7.82 -13.43 26.48
CA GLN A 321 -6.64 -12.76 25.92
C GLN A 321 -5.37 -13.61 26.15
N ILE A 322 -5.18 -14.14 27.36
CA ILE A 322 -4.04 -15.03 27.68
C ILE A 322 -4.09 -16.31 26.84
N ALA A 323 -5.26 -16.94 26.72
CA ALA A 323 -5.43 -18.13 25.90
C ALA A 323 -5.09 -17.86 24.42
N ARG A 324 -5.52 -16.70 23.88
CA ARG A 324 -5.18 -16.26 22.53
C ARG A 324 -3.67 -16.09 22.36
N MET A 325 -3.01 -15.38 23.26
CA MET A 325 -1.55 -15.18 23.19
C MET A 325 -0.81 -16.52 23.12
N ASN A 326 -1.25 -17.52 23.88
CA ASN A 326 -0.68 -18.88 23.83
C ASN A 326 -0.91 -19.56 22.47
N ALA A 327 -2.12 -19.50 21.90
CA ALA A 327 -2.38 -20.11 20.60
C ALA A 327 -1.65 -19.41 19.45
N LEU A 328 -1.55 -18.09 19.47
CA LEU A 328 -0.81 -17.32 18.47
C LEU A 328 0.70 -17.51 18.62
N TRP A 329 1.19 -17.67 19.84
CA TRP A 329 2.57 -18.09 20.07
C TRP A 329 2.84 -19.43 19.39
N ASP A 330 2.01 -20.44 19.62
CA ASP A 330 2.18 -21.78 19.07
C ASP A 330 2.07 -21.80 17.54
N THR A 331 1.25 -20.92 16.98
CA THR A 331 1.02 -20.82 15.54
C THR A 331 2.14 -20.09 14.81
N TYR A 332 2.62 -18.96 15.37
CA TYR A 332 3.47 -18.02 14.63
C TYR A 332 4.88 -17.83 15.22
N ARG A 333 5.09 -18.13 16.51
CA ARG A 333 6.33 -17.81 17.23
C ARG A 333 7.08 -19.02 17.78
N ARG A 334 6.42 -20.16 17.98
CA ARG A 334 7.04 -21.39 18.52
C ARG A 334 7.91 -22.06 17.45
N THR A 335 9.21 -22.12 17.71
CA THR A 335 10.22 -22.73 16.83
C THR A 335 10.44 -24.22 17.10
N ASP A 336 9.89 -24.73 18.20
CA ASP A 336 10.05 -26.11 18.68
C ASP A 336 8.83 -27.03 18.45
N SER A 337 7.87 -26.70 17.58
CA SER A 337 6.67 -27.55 17.42
C SER A 337 6.89 -28.74 16.47
N PRO A 338 6.75 -30.00 16.94
CA PRO A 338 6.71 -31.19 16.09
C PRO A 338 5.27 -31.49 15.65
N THR A 339 5.02 -31.67 14.35
CA THR A 339 4.03 -32.63 13.80
C THR A 339 4.02 -32.63 12.27
N ASP A 340 4.83 -33.52 11.69
CA ASP A 340 4.30 -34.43 10.68
C ASP A 340 3.34 -35.43 11.37
N PRO A 341 2.24 -35.87 10.73
CA PRO A 341 1.52 -37.07 11.15
C PRO A 341 2.24 -38.36 10.69
N PRO A 342 2.00 -39.51 11.33
CA PRO A 342 2.90 -40.67 11.25
C PRO A 342 2.70 -41.47 9.96
N VAL A 343 3.71 -41.51 9.10
CA VAL A 343 3.83 -42.56 8.07
C VAL A 343 4.77 -43.66 8.55
N THR A 344 4.20 -44.85 8.62
CA THR A 344 4.83 -46.08 9.11
C THR A 344 6.03 -46.48 8.25
N THR A 345 7.09 -46.89 8.95
CA THR A 345 8.41 -47.32 8.46
C THR A 345 8.42 -48.32 7.30
N ALA A 346 9.32 -48.09 6.33
CA ALA A 346 10.11 -49.14 5.68
C ALA A 346 11.57 -48.66 5.50
N PRO A 347 12.59 -49.44 5.87
CA PRO A 347 13.98 -48.99 5.87
C PRO A 347 14.59 -49.08 4.46
N VAL A 348 15.05 -47.95 3.92
CA VAL A 348 15.92 -47.93 2.73
C VAL A 348 17.37 -47.82 3.18
N THR A 349 18.12 -48.87 2.85
CA THR A 349 19.54 -49.08 3.12
C THR A 349 20.40 -48.01 2.45
N ILE A 350 21.22 -47.32 3.25
CA ILE A 350 22.24 -46.37 2.80
C ILE A 350 23.43 -47.15 2.21
N SER A 351 23.91 -46.74 1.03
CA SER A 351 25.20 -47.16 0.48
C SER A 351 26.14 -45.94 0.37
N PRO A 352 27.44 -46.07 0.69
CA PRO A 352 28.30 -44.91 0.90
C PRO A 352 28.92 -44.32 -0.38
N ARG A 353 29.07 -42.99 -0.32
CA ARG A 353 29.86 -42.04 -1.11
C ARG A 353 31.17 -42.57 -1.71
N PRO A 354 31.57 -42.07 -2.91
CA PRO A 354 32.96 -41.88 -3.27
C PRO A 354 33.39 -40.40 -3.16
N THR A 355 34.65 -40.26 -2.79
CA THR A 355 35.42 -39.12 -2.31
C THR A 355 35.85 -38.09 -3.38
N ASP A 356 35.87 -36.83 -2.93
CA ASP A 356 36.71 -35.66 -3.21
C ASP A 356 37.71 -35.65 -4.38
N ALA A 357 37.70 -34.53 -5.13
CA ALA A 357 38.87 -33.74 -5.56
C ALA A 357 38.38 -32.37 -6.14
N PRO A 358 39.23 -31.36 -6.38
CA PRO A 358 39.46 -30.25 -5.44
C PRO A 358 39.04 -28.86 -5.97
N VAL A 359 38.98 -27.95 -5.01
CA VAL A 359 38.76 -26.50 -5.09
C VAL A 359 39.79 -25.79 -5.99
N ASP A 360 39.30 -24.89 -6.85
CA ASP A 360 40.08 -23.77 -7.41
C ASP A 360 39.33 -22.45 -7.16
N THR A 361 39.96 -21.59 -6.37
CA THR A 361 39.64 -20.18 -6.16
C THR A 361 40.16 -19.30 -7.31
N PRO A 362 39.45 -18.21 -7.64
CA PRO A 362 40.12 -16.93 -7.94
C PRO A 362 39.45 -15.78 -7.15
N THR A 363 40.14 -15.20 -6.16
CA THR A 363 40.94 -13.96 -6.22
C THR A 363 40.13 -12.68 -6.49
N ASP A 364 40.04 -11.87 -5.44
CA ASP A 364 39.65 -10.46 -5.43
C ASP A 364 40.43 -9.59 -6.42
N ALA A 365 39.74 -8.60 -6.99
CA ALA A 365 40.34 -7.41 -7.57
C ALA A 365 39.33 -6.24 -7.51
N PRO A 366 39.80 -4.97 -7.42
CA PRO A 366 39.31 -4.01 -6.44
C PRO A 366 38.45 -2.88 -7.02
N VAL A 367 37.79 -2.19 -6.08
CA VAL A 367 37.17 -0.87 -6.20
C VAL A 367 38.19 0.14 -6.75
N ASP A 368 37.82 0.86 -7.81
CA ASP A 368 38.46 2.12 -8.19
C ASP A 368 37.40 3.18 -8.45
N GLY A 369 37.56 4.33 -7.78
CA GLY A 369 36.84 5.55 -8.05
C GLY A 369 37.77 6.49 -8.81
N SER A 370 37.36 6.91 -10.00
CA SER A 370 37.92 8.10 -10.63
C SER A 370 36.88 8.81 -11.48
N SER A 371 36.71 10.08 -11.16
CA SER A 371 36.05 11.11 -11.95
C SER A 371 36.74 11.36 -13.30
N GLY A 372 35.94 11.66 -14.32
CA GLY A 372 36.41 12.11 -15.63
C GLY A 372 35.25 12.23 -16.62
N GLY A 373 34.74 13.46 -16.82
CA GLY A 373 33.64 13.74 -17.73
C GLY A 373 34.01 13.68 -19.21
N GLY A 374 33.01 13.38 -20.05
CA GLY A 374 33.03 13.60 -21.49
C GLY A 374 31.94 12.81 -22.22
N ASP A 375 30.82 13.47 -22.51
CA ASP A 375 29.83 13.18 -23.58
C ASP A 375 29.38 11.73 -23.82
N ASP A 376 28.26 11.37 -23.17
CA ASP A 376 27.40 10.25 -23.53
C ASP A 376 25.96 10.75 -23.60
N GLY A 377 25.64 11.46 -24.69
CA GLY A 377 24.26 11.80 -25.03
C GLY A 377 23.46 10.52 -25.28
N GLY A 378 22.60 10.18 -24.31
CA GLY A 378 21.37 9.38 -24.44
C GLY A 378 21.42 8.14 -25.33
N GLY A 379 21.65 6.96 -24.75
CA GLY A 379 21.31 5.69 -25.40
C GLY A 379 21.87 4.47 -24.67
N GLY A 380 21.02 3.70 -23.99
CA GLY A 380 21.38 2.37 -23.49
C GLY A 380 20.43 1.80 -22.44
N ASP A 381 19.90 2.62 -21.54
CA ASP A 381 19.32 2.10 -20.29
C ASP A 381 17.79 2.10 -20.35
N GLY A 382 17.27 1.23 -21.21
CA GLY A 382 15.90 1.23 -21.74
C GLY A 382 14.74 1.12 -20.73
N ILE A 383 13.53 1.11 -21.27
CA ILE A 383 12.22 1.26 -20.57
C ILE A 383 11.45 -0.07 -20.58
N CYS A 384 12.13 -1.20 -20.70
CA CYS A 384 11.63 -2.28 -21.54
C CYS A 384 11.73 -3.65 -20.90
N PHE A 385 10.87 -4.52 -21.40
CA PHE A 385 10.96 -5.97 -21.26
C PHE A 385 11.73 -6.56 -22.44
N SER A 386 12.36 -7.71 -22.21
CA SER A 386 13.10 -8.42 -23.24
C SER A 386 12.16 -9.15 -24.22
N HIS A 387 12.68 -9.60 -25.36
CA HIS A 387 11.92 -10.43 -26.30
C HIS A 387 11.46 -11.80 -25.75
N GLN A 388 11.97 -12.23 -24.59
CA GLN A 388 11.56 -13.48 -23.95
C GLN A 388 10.31 -13.32 -23.08
N ALA A 389 9.93 -12.08 -22.77
CA ALA A 389 8.80 -11.78 -21.93
C ALA A 389 7.48 -12.25 -22.55
N THR A 390 6.56 -12.69 -21.69
CA THR A 390 5.21 -13.13 -22.08
C THR A 390 4.14 -12.32 -21.37
N VAL A 391 3.00 -12.15 -22.02
CA VAL A 391 1.81 -11.49 -21.45
C VAL A 391 0.57 -12.33 -21.72
N GLN A 392 -0.46 -12.19 -20.88
CA GLN A 392 -1.75 -12.80 -21.16
C GLN A 392 -2.56 -11.90 -22.11
N LYS A 393 -2.96 -12.46 -23.25
CA LYS A 393 -3.76 -11.80 -24.29
C LYS A 393 -5.16 -12.42 -24.34
N LEU A 394 -6.18 -11.57 -24.31
CA LEU A 394 -7.56 -12.00 -24.52
C LEU A 394 -7.79 -12.30 -26.00
N LEU A 395 -8.27 -13.51 -26.31
CA LEU A 395 -8.58 -13.91 -27.67
C LEU A 395 -9.95 -13.38 -28.12
N PRO A 396 -10.10 -12.94 -29.39
CA PRO A 396 -11.40 -12.60 -29.94
C PRO A 396 -12.31 -13.83 -29.97
N LYS A 397 -13.63 -13.63 -29.80
CA LYS A 397 -14.62 -14.70 -30.00
C LYS A 397 -14.51 -15.23 -31.44
N GLN A 398 -14.47 -16.55 -31.60
CA GLN A 398 -14.41 -17.19 -32.90
C GLN A 398 -15.83 -17.29 -33.47
N ASP A 399 -16.05 -16.75 -34.67
CA ASP A 399 -17.39 -16.56 -35.28
C ASP A 399 -18.13 -17.88 -35.65
N ASP A 400 -17.55 -19.05 -35.39
CA ASP A 400 -18.03 -20.34 -35.91
C ASP A 400 -18.88 -21.17 -34.91
N ASP A 401 -18.97 -20.80 -33.63
CA ASP A 401 -19.77 -21.51 -32.63
C ASP A 401 -21.03 -20.73 -32.25
N GLU A 402 -22.07 -20.85 -33.08
CA GLU A 402 -23.39 -20.23 -32.89
C GLU A 402 -24.16 -20.70 -31.62
N ASN A 403 -23.57 -21.55 -30.77
CA ASN A 403 -24.26 -22.12 -29.59
C ASN A 403 -23.45 -22.17 -28.27
N ASP A 404 -22.21 -21.64 -28.22
CA ASP A 404 -21.48 -21.55 -26.94
C ASP A 404 -21.29 -20.08 -26.55
N ASP A 405 -22.02 -19.63 -25.53
CA ASP A 405 -21.89 -18.29 -24.93
C ASP A 405 -20.55 -18.11 -24.17
N GLU A 406 -19.69 -19.13 -24.12
CA GLU A 406 -18.47 -19.16 -23.33
C GLU A 406 -17.32 -18.38 -24.01
N PRO A 407 -16.75 -17.34 -23.36
CA PRO A 407 -15.59 -16.64 -23.90
C PRO A 407 -14.37 -17.55 -24.01
N GLN A 408 -13.65 -17.47 -25.13
CA GLN A 408 -12.40 -18.20 -25.34
C GLN A 408 -11.39 -17.88 -24.22
N PRO A 409 -10.69 -18.87 -23.66
CA PRO A 409 -9.74 -18.63 -22.58
C PRO A 409 -8.58 -17.74 -23.08
N PRO A 410 -8.02 -16.89 -22.20
CA PRO A 410 -6.88 -16.04 -22.55
C PRO A 410 -5.64 -16.89 -22.88
N SER A 411 -4.80 -16.39 -23.80
CA SER A 411 -3.58 -17.04 -24.26
C SER A 411 -2.33 -16.35 -23.73
N VAL A 412 -1.41 -17.13 -23.16
CA VAL A 412 -0.04 -16.66 -22.90
C VAL A 412 0.64 -16.41 -24.25
N THR A 413 1.03 -15.17 -24.51
CA THR A 413 1.52 -14.70 -25.81
C THR A 413 2.89 -14.04 -25.62
N PRO A 414 3.90 -14.38 -26.45
CA PRO A 414 5.18 -13.68 -26.44
C PRO A 414 4.98 -12.18 -26.69
N ILE A 415 5.71 -11.33 -25.97
CA ILE A 415 5.59 -9.87 -26.10
C ILE A 415 5.91 -9.38 -27.52
N THR A 416 6.69 -10.16 -28.28
CA THR A 416 7.03 -9.92 -29.68
C THR A 416 5.81 -9.94 -30.60
N ASP A 417 4.79 -10.73 -30.24
CA ASP A 417 3.61 -11.02 -31.06
C ASP A 417 2.42 -10.13 -30.67
N ILE A 418 2.62 -9.23 -29.69
CA ILE A 418 1.62 -8.25 -29.28
C ILE A 418 1.56 -7.12 -30.31
N GLU A 419 0.33 -6.80 -30.70
CA GLU A 419 0.00 -5.74 -31.64
C GLU A 419 -0.85 -4.65 -30.97
N LEU A 420 -0.91 -3.48 -31.60
CA LEU A 420 -1.78 -2.40 -31.14
C LEU A 420 -3.25 -2.83 -31.22
N GLY A 421 -3.98 -2.65 -30.13
CA GLY A 421 -5.38 -3.04 -29.99
C GLY A 421 -5.58 -4.40 -29.32
N ASP A 422 -4.53 -5.23 -29.22
CA ASP A 422 -4.57 -6.46 -28.43
C ASP A 422 -4.90 -6.12 -26.98
N LYS A 423 -5.82 -6.87 -26.37
CA LYS A 423 -6.17 -6.68 -24.97
C LYS A 423 -5.32 -7.57 -24.10
N ILE A 424 -4.53 -6.97 -23.22
CA ILE A 424 -3.64 -7.67 -22.30
C ILE A 424 -4.05 -7.45 -20.85
N LEU A 425 -3.71 -8.39 -19.98
CA LEU A 425 -4.01 -8.34 -18.56
C LEU A 425 -3.28 -7.19 -17.85
N THR A 426 -4.00 -6.43 -17.02
CA THR A 426 -3.45 -5.33 -16.19
C THR A 426 -3.53 -5.64 -14.70
N ALA A 427 -2.94 -4.78 -13.87
CA ALA A 427 -2.96 -4.93 -12.41
C ALA A 427 -4.38 -4.93 -11.82
N SER A 428 -5.35 -4.28 -12.49
CA SER A 428 -6.75 -4.26 -12.06
C SER A 428 -7.49 -5.59 -12.31
N GLY A 429 -6.81 -6.55 -12.94
CA GLY A 429 -7.44 -7.77 -13.47
C GLY A 429 -8.13 -7.56 -14.81
N VAL A 430 -8.37 -6.32 -15.23
CA VAL A 430 -9.12 -6.06 -16.46
C VAL A 430 -8.21 -6.15 -17.69
N TYR A 431 -8.67 -6.85 -18.72
CA TYR A 431 -7.97 -6.85 -20.01
C TYR A 431 -8.15 -5.53 -20.75
N ARG A 432 -7.06 -4.79 -20.96
CA ARG A 432 -7.05 -3.47 -21.60
C ARG A 432 -6.31 -3.48 -22.93
N PRO A 433 -6.78 -2.71 -23.94
CA PRO A 433 -6.11 -2.63 -25.23
C PRO A 433 -4.73 -1.95 -25.09
N VAL A 434 -3.73 -2.50 -25.78
CA VAL A 434 -2.44 -1.84 -26.00
C VAL A 434 -2.64 -0.69 -26.98
N TYR A 435 -2.57 0.55 -26.51
CA TYR A 435 -2.84 1.72 -27.34
C TYR A 435 -1.60 2.29 -28.03
N ALA A 436 -0.42 2.01 -27.48
CA ALA A 436 0.89 2.40 -28.00
C ALA A 436 1.97 1.44 -27.48
N PHE A 437 3.15 1.49 -28.10
CA PHE A 437 4.38 0.99 -27.49
C PHE A 437 5.25 2.21 -27.15
N ALA A 438 5.71 2.35 -25.92
CA ALA A 438 6.67 3.39 -25.56
C ALA A 438 8.02 3.15 -26.25
N HIS A 439 8.40 1.87 -26.39
CA HIS A 439 9.56 1.39 -27.13
C HIS A 439 9.18 0.08 -27.82
N ARG A 440 9.50 -0.03 -29.11
CA ARG A 440 9.43 -1.27 -29.88
C ARG A 440 10.62 -1.35 -30.82
N ASP A 441 11.64 -2.07 -30.39
CA ASP A 441 12.81 -2.41 -31.20
C ASP A 441 13.04 -3.93 -31.09
N THR A 442 13.33 -4.58 -32.21
CA THR A 442 13.50 -6.04 -32.28
C THR A 442 14.97 -6.46 -32.32
N THR A 443 15.89 -5.50 -32.47
CA THR A 443 17.27 -5.75 -32.88
C THR A 443 18.31 -5.18 -31.93
N THR A 444 17.99 -4.11 -31.21
CA THR A 444 18.95 -3.46 -30.30
C THR A 444 19.27 -4.36 -29.10
N PRO A 445 20.55 -4.66 -28.84
CA PRO A 445 20.97 -5.31 -27.61
C PRO A 445 20.90 -4.33 -26.44
N ALA A 446 20.46 -4.80 -25.28
CA ALA A 446 20.41 -4.03 -24.04
C ALA A 446 20.66 -4.92 -22.83
N THR A 447 21.04 -4.27 -21.73
CA THR A 447 21.22 -4.87 -20.43
C THR A 447 19.88 -5.00 -19.70
N PHE A 448 19.59 -6.19 -19.18
CA PHE A 448 18.40 -6.49 -18.39
C PHE A 448 18.79 -7.07 -17.04
N LEU A 449 17.96 -6.80 -16.03
CA LEU A 449 17.90 -7.55 -14.80
C LEU A 449 16.99 -8.75 -15.03
N ARG A 450 17.48 -9.96 -14.75
CA ARG A 450 16.69 -11.18 -14.70
C ARG A 450 16.36 -11.48 -13.24
N ILE A 451 15.08 -11.35 -12.90
CA ILE A 451 14.56 -11.49 -11.55
C ILE A 451 13.86 -12.85 -11.44
N HIS A 452 14.45 -13.76 -10.68
CA HIS A 452 13.88 -15.09 -10.42
C HIS A 452 13.00 -15.04 -9.18
N THR A 453 11.75 -15.53 -9.31
CA THR A 453 10.80 -15.52 -8.21
C THR A 453 10.17 -16.88 -7.97
N THR A 454 9.70 -17.08 -6.73
CA THR A 454 8.96 -18.27 -6.30
C THR A 454 7.65 -17.84 -5.67
N ILE A 455 6.53 -18.43 -6.11
CA ILE A 455 5.19 -18.14 -5.57
C ILE A 455 5.12 -18.58 -4.10
N SER A 456 4.58 -17.72 -3.24
CA SER A 456 4.47 -17.96 -1.79
C SER A 456 3.35 -18.94 -1.40
N ASP A 457 2.40 -19.21 -2.30
CA ASP A 457 1.06 -19.75 -1.98
C ASP A 457 0.82 -21.25 -2.27
N SER A 458 1.82 -22.07 -2.63
CA SER A 458 1.56 -23.50 -2.88
C SER A 458 2.53 -24.43 -2.17
N GLN A 459 1.99 -25.53 -1.62
CA GLN A 459 2.71 -26.64 -0.97
C GLN A 459 3.68 -27.41 -1.90
N ALA A 460 4.05 -26.83 -3.04
CA ALA A 460 5.26 -27.13 -3.78
C ALA A 460 5.79 -25.80 -4.33
N GLN A 461 7.00 -25.39 -3.94
CA GLN A 461 7.69 -24.23 -4.52
C GLN A 461 7.86 -24.42 -6.03
N GLU A 462 6.91 -23.90 -6.82
CA GLU A 462 7.06 -23.80 -8.27
C GLU A 462 7.82 -22.52 -8.60
N ALA A 463 8.91 -22.66 -9.35
CA ALA A 463 9.68 -21.53 -9.86
C ALA A 463 8.94 -20.91 -11.05
N ASN A 464 8.75 -19.60 -11.02
CA ASN A 464 8.14 -18.88 -12.13
C ASN A 464 9.14 -18.62 -13.25
N THR A 465 8.62 -18.31 -14.43
CA THR A 465 9.42 -17.69 -15.50
C THR A 465 10.05 -16.41 -14.95
N PRO A 466 11.38 -16.25 -15.03
CA PRO A 466 12.04 -15.08 -14.48
C PRO A 466 11.71 -13.84 -15.32
N LEU A 467 11.46 -12.73 -14.65
CA LEU A 467 11.18 -11.46 -15.31
C LEU A 467 12.48 -10.86 -15.86
N GLU A 468 12.51 -10.53 -17.14
CA GLU A 468 13.65 -9.85 -17.77
C GLU A 468 13.26 -8.39 -18.09
N VAL A 469 13.79 -7.45 -17.31
CA VAL A 469 13.40 -6.04 -17.35
C VAL A 469 14.60 -5.11 -17.20
N THR A 470 14.55 -3.92 -17.80
CA THR A 470 15.64 -2.93 -17.68
C THR A 470 15.69 -2.27 -16.29
N PRO A 471 16.87 -1.78 -15.84
CA PRO A 471 17.09 -1.23 -14.50
C PRO A 471 16.09 -0.15 -14.04
N LEU A 472 15.71 0.77 -14.93
CA LEU A 472 14.85 1.92 -14.60
C LEU A 472 13.35 1.64 -14.74
N HIS A 473 12.95 0.43 -15.13
CA HIS A 473 11.55 0.05 -15.28
C HIS A 473 10.87 -0.09 -13.92
N LEU A 474 9.60 0.32 -13.81
CA LEU A 474 8.91 0.33 -12.52
C LEU A 474 8.12 -0.97 -12.28
N ILE A 475 8.37 -1.62 -11.15
CA ILE A 475 7.76 -2.88 -10.71
C ILE A 475 7.04 -2.68 -9.37
N TYR A 476 5.89 -3.34 -9.21
CA TYR A 476 5.12 -3.26 -7.96
C TYR A 476 5.64 -4.26 -6.94
N LEU A 477 6.13 -3.71 -5.82
CA LEU A 477 6.35 -4.48 -4.60
C LEU A 477 5.03 -4.60 -3.84
N ASP A 478 4.87 -5.69 -3.11
CA ASP A 478 3.68 -5.98 -2.31
C ASP A 478 3.24 -4.78 -1.43
N ASN A 479 4.20 -4.23 -0.69
CA ASN A 479 3.98 -3.22 0.35
C ASN A 479 4.13 -1.76 -0.12
N GLN A 480 3.84 -1.48 -1.39
CA GLN A 480 3.97 -0.13 -1.92
C GLN A 480 2.83 0.22 -2.89
N ASP A 481 2.15 1.33 -2.61
CA ASP A 481 1.11 1.89 -3.49
C ASP A 481 1.67 2.38 -4.83
N ALA A 482 2.96 2.74 -4.85
CA ALA A 482 3.66 3.16 -6.05
C ALA A 482 4.84 2.23 -6.36
N PRO A 483 5.04 1.89 -7.65
CA PRO A 483 6.08 0.96 -8.05
C PRO A 483 7.48 1.57 -7.92
N VAL A 484 8.48 0.71 -7.78
CA VAL A 484 9.89 1.08 -7.65
C VAL A 484 10.68 0.69 -8.89
N THR A 485 11.83 1.33 -9.12
CA THR A 485 12.75 0.90 -10.18
C THR A 485 13.24 -0.53 -9.97
N ALA A 486 13.36 -1.30 -11.05
CA ALA A 486 13.84 -2.67 -11.01
C ALA A 486 15.25 -2.79 -10.43
N GLU A 487 16.10 -1.78 -10.61
CA GLU A 487 17.45 -1.71 -10.02
C GLU A 487 17.46 -1.60 -8.49
N SER A 488 16.36 -1.12 -7.90
CA SER A 488 16.23 -1.02 -6.45
C SER A 488 15.75 -2.32 -5.80
N ILE A 489 15.29 -3.29 -6.60
CA ILE A 489 14.79 -4.57 -6.12
C ILE A 489 15.96 -5.42 -5.62
N GLN A 490 15.77 -6.05 -4.47
CA GLN A 490 16.74 -6.90 -3.80
C GLN A 490 16.20 -8.33 -3.67
N VAL A 491 17.13 -9.29 -3.52
CA VAL A 491 16.77 -10.67 -3.17
C VAL A 491 16.11 -10.66 -1.80
N GLY A 492 14.93 -11.26 -1.71
CA GLY A 492 14.06 -11.22 -0.53
C GLY A 492 12.86 -10.30 -0.68
N ASP A 493 12.87 -9.36 -1.63
CA ASP A 493 11.71 -8.52 -1.90
C ASP A 493 10.53 -9.36 -2.38
N THR A 494 9.33 -8.94 -1.98
CA THR A 494 8.08 -9.55 -2.43
C THR A 494 7.48 -8.70 -3.54
N ILE A 495 7.37 -9.29 -4.74
CA ILE A 495 6.77 -8.65 -5.91
C ILE A 495 5.32 -9.11 -6.07
N GLN A 496 4.47 -8.20 -6.51
CA GLN A 496 3.08 -8.51 -6.82
C GLN A 496 3.00 -9.39 -8.07
N MET A 497 2.33 -10.53 -7.95
CA MET A 497 2.04 -11.44 -9.06
C MET A 497 0.54 -11.56 -9.27
N MET A 498 0.16 -11.89 -10.49
CA MET A 498 -1.22 -12.26 -10.80
C MET A 498 -1.24 -13.67 -11.40
N THR A 499 -1.66 -14.64 -10.58
CA THR A 499 -1.77 -16.05 -10.96
C THR A 499 -3.21 -16.43 -11.25
N MET A 500 -3.43 -17.27 -12.27
CA MET A 500 -4.76 -17.76 -12.63
C MET A 500 -5.03 -19.11 -11.96
N THR A 501 -5.82 -19.17 -10.88
CA THR A 501 -6.40 -20.43 -10.38
C THR A 501 -7.87 -20.52 -10.76
N LYS A 502 -8.23 -21.54 -11.54
CA LYS A 502 -9.58 -21.77 -12.06
C LYS A 502 -10.56 -22.14 -10.92
N THR A 503 -11.23 -21.16 -10.32
CA THR A 503 -12.35 -21.38 -9.40
C THR A 503 -13.48 -20.39 -9.71
N ASP A 504 -14.59 -20.97 -10.16
CA ASP A 504 -15.95 -20.44 -10.38
C ASP A 504 -16.22 -19.28 -11.39
N ASP A 505 -17.49 -19.22 -11.81
CA ASP A 505 -18.03 -18.58 -13.02
C ASP A 505 -18.01 -17.03 -13.01
N SER A 506 -17.13 -16.41 -12.22
CA SER A 506 -17.05 -14.95 -12.05
C SER A 506 -15.78 -14.31 -12.59
N GLY A 507 -14.78 -15.09 -13.02
CA GLY A 507 -13.53 -14.56 -13.59
C GLY A 507 -12.55 -14.10 -12.50
N ILE A 508 -11.46 -14.86 -12.37
CA ILE A 508 -10.47 -14.78 -11.30
C ILE A 508 -9.51 -13.61 -11.45
N HIS A 509 -9.14 -12.95 -10.34
CA HIS A 509 -7.81 -12.38 -10.13
C HIS A 509 -7.36 -12.56 -8.67
N LYS A 510 -6.74 -13.70 -8.34
CA LYS A 510 -6.03 -13.82 -7.06
C LYS A 510 -4.70 -13.10 -7.21
N SER A 511 -4.51 -11.98 -6.50
CA SER A 511 -3.18 -11.43 -6.26
C SER A 511 -2.38 -12.51 -5.53
N SER A 512 -1.28 -12.96 -6.12
CA SER A 512 -0.33 -13.85 -5.45
C SER A 512 0.93 -13.07 -5.20
N LEU A 513 1.67 -13.46 -4.17
CA LEU A 513 2.95 -12.86 -3.88
C LEU A 513 4.07 -13.79 -4.33
N ALA A 514 5.16 -13.22 -4.85
CA ALA A 514 6.35 -13.99 -5.14
C ALA A 514 7.59 -13.32 -4.57
N VAL A 515 8.41 -14.14 -3.91
CA VAL A 515 9.66 -13.70 -3.31
C VAL A 515 10.77 -13.75 -4.35
N VAL A 516 11.52 -12.66 -4.48
CA VAL A 516 12.72 -12.60 -5.32
C VAL A 516 13.80 -13.48 -4.70
N ARG A 517 14.26 -14.50 -5.43
CA ARG A 517 15.27 -15.45 -4.97
C ARG A 517 16.66 -15.17 -5.51
N HIS A 518 16.72 -14.61 -6.71
CA HIS A 518 17.97 -14.37 -7.40
C HIS A 518 17.77 -13.26 -8.43
N ILE A 519 18.76 -12.38 -8.54
CA ILE A 519 18.82 -11.35 -9.57
C ILE A 519 20.18 -11.48 -10.24
N GLU A 520 20.17 -11.55 -11.57
CA GLU A 520 21.38 -11.51 -12.39
C GLU A 520 21.24 -10.48 -13.51
N THR A 521 22.37 -9.96 -13.98
CA THR A 521 22.42 -9.05 -15.12
C THR A 521 22.72 -9.83 -16.39
N ILE A 522 21.91 -9.63 -17.43
CA ILE A 522 22.04 -10.33 -18.72
C ILE A 522 21.97 -9.36 -19.89
N GLU A 523 22.56 -9.76 -21.01
CA GLU A 523 22.40 -9.08 -22.30
C GLU A 523 21.35 -9.79 -23.15
N ARG A 524 20.37 -9.04 -23.67
CA ARG A 524 19.33 -9.55 -24.58
C ARG A 524 19.06 -8.57 -25.70
N GLN A 525 18.59 -9.09 -26.83
CA GLN A 525 18.10 -8.25 -27.92
C GLN A 525 16.62 -7.92 -27.74
N GLY A 526 16.20 -6.79 -28.28
CA GLY A 526 14.81 -6.39 -28.34
C GLY A 526 14.35 -5.66 -27.08
N LEU A 527 13.62 -4.56 -27.31
CA LEU A 527 13.14 -3.62 -26.31
C LEU A 527 11.65 -3.40 -26.57
N TYR A 528 10.81 -3.91 -25.66
CA TYR A 528 9.36 -3.86 -25.76
C TYR A 528 8.76 -3.20 -24.53
N ALA A 529 7.95 -2.17 -24.73
CA ALA A 529 7.23 -1.47 -23.66
C ALA A 529 5.78 -1.15 -24.10
N PRO A 530 4.87 -2.14 -24.08
CA PRO A 530 3.46 -1.91 -24.40
C PRO A 530 2.78 -1.04 -23.34
N MET A 531 1.86 -0.18 -23.78
CA MET A 531 1.14 0.75 -22.91
C MET A 531 -0.36 0.47 -22.91
N THR A 532 -0.93 0.38 -21.70
CA THR A 532 -2.38 0.18 -21.45
C THR A 532 -3.01 1.42 -20.82
N SER A 533 -4.34 1.52 -20.86
CA SER A 533 -5.07 2.62 -20.22
C SER A 533 -4.92 2.66 -18.70
N ASP A 534 -4.66 1.51 -18.07
CA ASP A 534 -4.50 1.41 -16.62
C ASP A 534 -3.09 1.82 -16.17
N GLY A 535 -2.16 2.04 -17.11
CA GLY A 535 -0.76 2.34 -16.78
C GLY A 535 0.02 1.15 -16.22
N THR A 536 -0.58 -0.04 -16.21
CA THR A 536 -0.03 -1.28 -15.68
C THR A 536 -0.26 -2.44 -16.65
N LEU A 537 0.54 -3.48 -16.52
CA LEU A 537 0.44 -4.71 -17.29
C LEU A 537 1.03 -5.87 -16.49
N VAL A 538 0.63 -7.11 -16.80
CA VAL A 538 1.19 -8.32 -16.20
C VAL A 538 2.14 -8.99 -17.18
N VAL A 539 3.42 -9.08 -16.81
CA VAL A 539 4.50 -9.68 -17.64
C VAL A 539 5.12 -10.85 -16.89
N ASP A 540 5.13 -12.02 -17.51
CA ASP A 540 5.60 -13.28 -16.89
C ASP A 540 4.93 -13.57 -15.53
N GLY A 541 3.68 -13.09 -15.38
CA GLY A 541 2.91 -13.18 -14.15
C GLY A 541 3.14 -12.04 -13.15
N VAL A 542 4.13 -11.17 -13.37
CA VAL A 542 4.50 -10.05 -12.50
C VAL A 542 3.72 -8.78 -12.84
N VAL A 543 3.14 -8.13 -11.84
CA VAL A 543 2.50 -6.82 -11.99
C VAL A 543 3.57 -5.74 -12.19
N SER A 544 3.54 -5.12 -13.36
CA SER A 544 4.52 -4.11 -13.77
C SER A 544 3.85 -2.82 -14.22
N SER A 545 4.57 -1.70 -14.14
CA SER A 545 4.11 -0.44 -14.71
C SER A 545 4.34 -0.41 -16.23
N CYS A 546 3.56 0.39 -16.96
CA CYS A 546 3.90 0.77 -18.34
C CYS A 546 5.03 1.82 -18.43
N TYR A 547 5.58 2.26 -17.29
CA TYR A 547 6.46 3.44 -17.17
C TYR A 547 7.79 3.11 -16.48
N VAL A 548 8.69 4.09 -16.53
CA VAL A 548 10.04 4.07 -15.93
C VAL A 548 10.22 5.23 -14.97
N SER A 549 11.33 5.18 -14.23
CA SER A 549 11.89 6.37 -13.59
C SER A 549 12.10 7.50 -14.59
N LEU A 550 11.73 8.71 -14.17
CA LEU A 550 11.99 9.96 -14.89
C LEU A 550 13.37 10.54 -14.54
N GLN A 551 14.20 9.78 -13.82
CA GLN A 551 15.48 10.17 -13.27
C GLN A 551 16.54 9.12 -13.59
N PRO A 552 17.81 9.52 -13.73
CA PRO A 552 18.91 8.59 -13.97
C PRO A 552 19.13 7.65 -12.79
N HIS A 553 19.91 6.59 -13.02
CA HIS A 553 20.31 5.59 -12.01
C HIS A 553 20.74 6.22 -10.70
N GLY A 554 20.32 5.60 -9.59
CA GLY A 554 20.64 6.06 -8.24
C GLY A 554 19.86 7.28 -7.76
N GLY A 555 18.85 7.73 -8.51
CA GLY A 555 17.80 8.61 -7.99
C GLY A 555 16.83 7.87 -7.06
N ASN A 556 15.88 8.59 -6.48
CA ASN A 556 14.84 7.96 -5.65
C ASN A 556 14.07 6.90 -6.46
N ALA A 557 13.98 5.68 -5.93
CA ALA A 557 13.41 4.53 -6.63
C ALA A 557 11.91 4.64 -6.92
N GLN A 558 11.19 5.43 -6.13
CA GLN A 558 9.72 5.47 -6.14
C GLN A 558 9.17 6.85 -6.49
N LEU A 559 9.76 7.91 -5.94
CA LEU A 559 9.28 9.29 -5.99
C LEU A 559 10.12 10.16 -6.94
N VAL A 560 9.48 11.14 -7.56
CA VAL A 560 10.19 12.16 -8.34
C VAL A 560 10.92 13.11 -7.40
N GLU A 561 12.26 13.13 -7.47
CA GLU A 561 13.10 13.99 -6.66
C GLU A 561 13.40 15.33 -7.36
N MET A 562 13.18 16.44 -6.67
CA MET A 562 13.51 17.78 -7.15
C MET A 562 14.99 18.09 -6.88
N LYS A 563 15.51 19.12 -7.56
CA LYS A 563 16.87 19.61 -7.28
C LYS A 563 16.98 19.94 -5.78
N TRP A 564 18.00 19.38 -5.12
CA TRP A 564 18.27 19.41 -3.66
C TRP A 564 17.60 18.32 -2.79
N GLY A 565 17.17 17.18 -3.35
CA GLY A 565 16.68 16.07 -2.53
C GLY A 565 15.26 16.22 -2.01
N THR A 566 14.53 17.26 -2.45
CA THR A 566 13.14 17.45 -2.02
C THR A 566 12.24 16.52 -2.83
N THR A 567 11.63 15.54 -2.17
CA THR A 567 10.58 14.69 -2.74
C THR A 567 9.22 15.16 -2.26
N TRP A 568 8.19 14.96 -3.09
CA TRP A 568 6.81 15.07 -2.63
C TRP A 568 6.26 13.66 -2.43
N SER A 569 5.77 13.37 -1.24
CA SER A 569 5.24 12.06 -0.85
C SER A 569 4.09 11.56 -1.74
N PHE A 570 3.42 12.45 -2.47
CA PHE A 570 2.28 12.12 -3.34
C PHE A 570 2.64 11.96 -4.83
N LEU A 571 3.91 12.12 -5.23
CA LEU A 571 4.30 12.19 -6.64
C LEU A 571 5.31 11.11 -7.02
N SER A 572 4.80 9.89 -7.24
CA SER A 572 5.61 8.78 -7.75
C SER A 572 5.98 8.96 -9.22
N HIS A 573 7.05 8.28 -9.67
CA HIS A 573 7.43 8.23 -11.09
C HIS A 573 6.27 7.75 -11.95
N HIS A 574 5.56 6.71 -11.48
CA HIS A 574 4.36 6.20 -12.13
C HIS A 574 3.27 7.27 -12.24
N ALA A 575 2.87 7.90 -11.13
CA ALA A 575 1.79 8.88 -11.11
C ALA A 575 2.09 10.07 -12.04
N MET A 576 3.34 10.54 -12.04
CA MET A 576 3.78 11.60 -12.94
C MET A 576 3.71 11.16 -14.41
N ALA A 577 4.32 10.03 -14.75
CA ALA A 577 4.33 9.52 -16.13
C ALA A 577 2.91 9.24 -16.64
N HIS A 578 2.06 8.68 -15.78
CA HIS A 578 0.65 8.44 -16.09
C HIS A 578 -0.11 9.74 -16.34
N THR A 579 0.08 10.75 -15.49
CA THR A 579 -0.53 12.08 -15.64
C THR A 579 -0.11 12.76 -16.94
N VAL A 580 1.19 12.76 -17.26
CA VAL A 580 1.73 13.39 -18.48
C VAL A 580 1.27 12.63 -19.75
N THR A 581 1.13 11.30 -19.67
CA THR A 581 0.68 10.47 -20.80
C THR A 581 -0.83 10.48 -21.03
N THR A 582 -1.61 11.13 -20.17
CA THR A 582 -3.06 11.40 -20.37
C THR A 582 -3.33 11.99 -21.77
N VAL A 583 -2.58 13.01 -22.18
CA VAL A 583 -2.80 13.66 -23.49
C VAL A 583 -2.54 12.70 -24.66
N PRO A 584 -1.38 12.03 -24.77
CA PRO A 584 -1.16 10.96 -25.74
C PRO A 584 -2.26 9.90 -25.72
N ARG A 585 -2.63 9.39 -24.54
CA ARG A 585 -3.61 8.32 -24.37
C ARG A 585 -5.01 8.71 -24.86
N LEU A 586 -5.49 9.91 -24.53
CA LEU A 586 -6.72 10.47 -25.10
C LEU A 586 -6.68 10.55 -26.62
N VAL A 587 -5.56 11.00 -27.20
CA VAL A 587 -5.42 11.10 -28.66
C VAL A 587 -5.38 9.73 -29.33
N CYS A 588 -4.68 8.76 -28.73
CA CYS A 588 -4.53 7.41 -29.23
C CYS A 588 -5.83 6.61 -29.16
N MET A 589 -6.47 6.61 -28.00
CA MET A 589 -7.66 5.80 -27.75
C MET A 589 -8.95 6.46 -28.23
N GLY A 590 -9.01 7.80 -28.20
CA GLY A 590 -10.16 8.57 -28.67
C GLY A 590 -10.22 8.76 -30.20
N GLY A 591 -9.25 8.21 -30.94
CA GLY A 591 -9.28 8.20 -32.41
C GLY A 591 -9.07 9.56 -33.08
N LEU A 592 -8.59 10.57 -32.34
CA LEU A 592 -8.35 11.92 -32.87
C LEU A 592 -7.20 11.95 -33.88
N TYR A 593 -6.12 11.20 -33.60
CA TYR A 593 -4.96 11.10 -34.48
C TYR A 593 -4.26 9.74 -34.33
N PRO A 594 -4.87 8.65 -34.86
CA PRO A 594 -4.43 7.27 -34.60
C PRO A 594 -3.03 6.94 -35.13
N ASN A 595 -2.50 7.74 -36.06
CA ASN A 595 -1.15 7.57 -36.58
C ASN A 595 -0.06 8.05 -35.62
N TRP A 596 -0.37 8.95 -34.68
CA TRP A 596 0.64 9.47 -33.73
C TRP A 596 1.23 8.39 -32.84
N CYS A 597 0.40 7.43 -32.48
CA CYS A 597 0.72 6.35 -31.56
C CYS A 597 1.47 5.21 -32.24
N ARG A 598 1.70 5.38 -33.55
CA ARG A 598 2.42 4.46 -34.45
C ARG A 598 3.69 5.11 -35.00
N THR A 599 4.05 6.31 -34.57
CA THR A 599 5.30 6.96 -34.99
C THR A 599 6.41 6.73 -33.98
N TYR A 600 7.51 6.19 -34.48
CA TYR A 600 8.70 5.84 -33.70
C TYR A 600 9.92 6.59 -34.23
N THR A 601 10.90 6.83 -33.36
CA THR A 601 12.24 7.26 -33.74
C THR A 601 12.99 6.12 -34.42
N ASP A 602 14.17 6.41 -34.99
CA ASP A 602 15.03 5.38 -35.58
C ASP A 602 15.51 4.34 -34.53
N ARG A 603 15.38 4.65 -33.24
CA ARG A 603 15.68 3.76 -32.10
C ARG A 603 14.46 2.98 -31.59
N GLY A 604 13.32 3.07 -32.27
CA GLY A 604 12.09 2.37 -31.87
C GLY A 604 11.32 3.00 -30.70
N VAL A 605 11.72 4.19 -30.21
CA VAL A 605 11.00 4.90 -29.14
C VAL A 605 9.84 5.70 -29.73
N ALA A 606 8.65 5.65 -29.14
CA ALA A 606 7.52 6.45 -29.63
C ALA A 606 7.82 7.95 -29.57
N GLN A 607 7.43 8.70 -30.59
CA GLN A 607 7.77 10.13 -30.68
C GLN A 607 7.25 10.95 -29.50
N PHE A 608 6.05 10.65 -28.99
CA PHE A 608 5.50 11.35 -27.82
C PHE A 608 6.27 11.00 -26.53
N VAL A 609 6.86 9.81 -26.45
CA VAL A 609 7.72 9.38 -25.34
C VAL A 609 9.07 10.10 -25.41
N GLN A 610 9.65 10.24 -26.61
CA GLN A 610 10.87 11.05 -26.78
C GLN A 610 10.67 12.49 -26.31
N VAL A 611 9.53 13.11 -26.65
CA VAL A 611 9.20 14.47 -26.17
C VAL A 611 9.11 14.52 -24.63
N ALA A 612 8.60 13.47 -24.00
CA ALA A 612 8.53 13.39 -22.54
C ALA A 612 9.95 13.31 -21.91
N PHE A 613 10.87 12.55 -22.51
CA PHE A 613 12.27 12.51 -22.07
C PHE A 613 12.98 13.85 -22.26
N ASP A 614 12.84 14.46 -23.43
CA ASP A 614 13.42 15.78 -23.70
C ASP A 614 12.88 16.82 -22.69
N PHE A 615 11.60 16.72 -22.31
CA PHE A 615 11.01 17.55 -21.29
C PHE A 615 11.54 17.25 -19.89
N ALA A 616 11.71 15.98 -19.53
CA ALA A 616 12.28 15.57 -18.23
C ALA A 616 13.73 16.07 -18.09
N GLU A 617 14.55 15.94 -19.12
CA GLU A 617 15.90 16.52 -19.17
C GLU A 617 15.88 18.05 -19.01
N PHE A 618 14.99 18.73 -19.75
CA PHE A 618 14.81 20.17 -19.63
C PHE A 618 14.36 20.58 -18.22
N PHE A 619 13.44 19.83 -17.61
CA PHE A 619 12.95 20.03 -16.25
C PHE A 619 14.07 19.90 -15.23
N HIS A 620 14.90 18.85 -15.34
CA HIS A 620 16.06 18.63 -14.47
C HIS A 620 17.15 19.69 -14.65
N ALA A 621 17.28 20.26 -15.85
CA ALA A 621 18.19 21.37 -16.12
C ALA A 621 17.76 22.70 -15.46
N GLN A 622 16.51 22.84 -15.01
CA GLN A 622 16.02 24.08 -14.41
C GLN A 622 16.54 24.31 -12.97
N SER A 623 16.35 25.54 -12.49
CA SER A 623 16.45 25.83 -11.05
C SER A 623 15.26 25.23 -10.31
N THR A 624 15.35 25.07 -8.98
CA THR A 624 14.23 24.59 -8.15
C THR A 624 12.97 25.41 -8.41
N VAL A 625 13.05 26.75 -8.40
CA VAL A 625 11.91 27.62 -8.72
C VAL A 625 11.35 27.36 -10.12
N GLY A 626 12.22 27.11 -11.09
CA GLY A 626 11.82 26.73 -12.45
C GLY A 626 11.07 25.39 -12.49
N GLN A 627 11.55 24.39 -11.75
CA GLN A 627 10.88 23.09 -11.61
C GLN A 627 9.49 23.25 -10.99
N TYR A 628 9.35 24.03 -9.92
CA TYR A 628 8.03 24.33 -9.32
C TYR A 628 7.07 24.99 -10.31
N LEU A 629 7.54 26.01 -11.05
CA LEU A 629 6.71 26.70 -12.04
C LEU A 629 6.29 25.79 -13.19
N LEU A 630 7.20 24.94 -13.67
CA LEU A 630 6.89 23.94 -14.70
C LEU A 630 5.88 22.92 -14.19
N MET A 631 6.03 22.46 -12.95
CA MET A 631 5.08 21.53 -12.33
C MET A 631 3.67 22.12 -12.27
N VAL A 632 3.54 23.39 -11.86
CA VAL A 632 2.24 24.08 -11.85
C VAL A 632 1.63 24.13 -13.25
N VAL A 633 2.44 24.39 -14.29
CA VAL A 633 1.96 24.40 -15.69
C VAL A 633 1.50 23.00 -16.10
N VAL A 634 2.28 21.96 -15.80
CA VAL A 634 1.92 20.56 -16.09
C VAL A 634 0.62 20.19 -15.40
N SER A 635 0.46 20.50 -14.11
CA SER A 635 -0.76 20.21 -13.35
C SER A 635 -1.98 20.96 -13.88
N LEU A 636 -1.83 22.22 -14.32
CA LEU A 636 -2.93 23.00 -14.90
C LEU A 636 -3.38 22.49 -16.27
N VAL A 637 -2.48 21.87 -17.04
CA VAL A 637 -2.77 21.33 -18.38
C VAL A 637 -3.26 19.88 -18.29
N CYS A 638 -2.50 19.03 -17.60
CA CYS A 638 -2.73 17.58 -17.57
C CYS A 638 -3.73 17.19 -16.48
N GLY A 639 -3.74 17.86 -15.33
CA GLY A 639 -4.60 17.51 -14.19
C GLY A 639 -6.10 17.48 -14.53
N PRO A 640 -6.68 18.54 -15.14
CA PRO A 640 -8.09 18.51 -15.53
C PRO A 640 -8.42 17.44 -16.57
N LEU A 641 -7.49 17.16 -17.50
CA LEU A 641 -7.67 16.12 -18.50
C LEU A 641 -7.60 14.72 -17.88
N TYR A 642 -6.73 14.55 -16.89
CA TYR A 642 -6.60 13.31 -16.14
C TYR A 642 -7.86 13.02 -15.33
N VAL A 643 -8.40 14.00 -14.60
CA VAL A 643 -9.68 13.86 -13.89
C VAL A 643 -10.82 13.52 -14.85
N LEU A 644 -10.86 14.16 -16.02
CA LEU A 644 -11.87 13.85 -17.04
C LEU A 644 -11.72 12.44 -17.60
N GLU A 645 -10.49 11.99 -17.87
CA GLU A 645 -10.19 10.63 -18.29
C GLU A 645 -10.59 9.61 -17.22
N TRP A 646 -10.28 9.89 -15.94
CA TRP A 646 -10.66 9.03 -14.82
C TRP A 646 -12.18 8.89 -14.68
N LEU A 647 -12.93 9.99 -14.82
CA LEU A 647 -14.40 9.97 -14.68
C LEU A 647 -15.13 9.27 -15.83
N LEU A 648 -14.63 9.40 -17.06
CA LEU A 648 -15.39 9.02 -18.27
C LEU A 648 -14.72 7.91 -19.10
N GLY A 649 -13.45 7.62 -18.83
CA GLY A 649 -12.58 6.87 -19.72
C GLY A 649 -12.09 7.70 -20.91
N ALA A 650 -10.96 7.30 -21.49
CA ALA A 650 -10.28 8.06 -22.53
C ALA A 650 -11.14 8.31 -23.80
N GLN A 651 -11.98 7.34 -24.17
CA GLN A 651 -12.83 7.43 -25.35
C GLN A 651 -13.96 8.46 -25.18
N MET A 652 -14.66 8.44 -24.04
CA MET A 652 -15.77 9.35 -23.79
C MET A 652 -15.29 10.76 -23.44
N ALA A 653 -14.14 10.88 -22.78
CA ALA A 653 -13.52 12.18 -22.51
C ALA A 653 -13.30 12.99 -23.80
N VAL A 654 -12.81 12.35 -24.87
CA VAL A 654 -12.65 12.99 -26.18
C VAL A 654 -13.98 13.44 -26.78
N VAL A 655 -15.03 12.61 -26.69
CA VAL A 655 -16.36 12.96 -27.18
C VAL A 655 -16.90 14.18 -26.44
N VAL A 656 -16.79 14.21 -25.12
CA VAL A 656 -17.24 15.34 -24.29
C VAL A 656 -16.46 16.61 -24.60
N LEU A 657 -15.13 16.52 -24.76
CA LEU A 657 -14.30 17.66 -25.18
C LEU A 657 -14.70 18.17 -26.58
N GLY A 658 -14.97 17.27 -27.52
CA GLY A 658 -15.42 17.60 -28.86
C GLY A 658 -16.79 18.31 -28.87
N VAL A 659 -17.78 17.77 -28.16
CA VAL A 659 -19.13 18.36 -28.06
C VAL A 659 -19.07 19.71 -27.36
N SER A 660 -18.29 19.83 -26.28
CA SER A 660 -18.10 21.08 -25.55
C SER A 660 -17.42 22.14 -26.42
N GLY A 661 -16.39 21.75 -27.17
CA GLY A 661 -15.71 22.60 -28.14
C GLY A 661 -16.65 23.09 -29.24
N LEU A 662 -17.45 22.19 -29.82
CA LEU A 662 -18.48 22.53 -30.81
C LEU A 662 -19.54 23.47 -30.23
N ALA A 663 -19.98 23.26 -28.99
CA ALA A 663 -20.93 24.13 -28.31
C ALA A 663 -20.36 25.54 -28.07
N LEU A 664 -19.07 25.64 -27.70
CA LEU A 664 -18.37 26.92 -27.55
C LEU A 664 -18.17 27.64 -28.89
N VAL A 665 -17.80 26.90 -29.94
CA VAL A 665 -17.68 27.45 -31.31
C VAL A 665 -19.05 27.88 -31.82
N ALA A 666 -20.10 27.08 -31.63
CA ALA A 666 -21.46 27.44 -31.98
C ALA A 666 -21.91 28.69 -31.21
N ARG A 667 -21.64 28.78 -29.90
CA ARG A 667 -21.91 29.97 -29.10
C ARG A 667 -21.12 31.19 -29.58
N TRP A 668 -19.88 31.03 -30.03
CA TRP A 668 -19.08 32.13 -30.58
C TRP A 668 -19.55 32.57 -31.98
N VAL A 669 -19.84 31.62 -32.87
CA VAL A 669 -20.28 31.88 -34.26
C VAL A 669 -21.72 32.41 -34.29
N PHE A 670 -22.65 31.76 -33.58
CA PHE A 670 -24.07 32.13 -33.56
C PHE A 670 -24.38 33.19 -32.51
N GLY A 671 -23.63 33.27 -31.40
CA GLY A 671 -23.74 34.39 -30.44
C GLY A 671 -23.30 35.72 -31.05
N LYS A 672 -22.30 35.72 -31.95
CA LYS A 672 -21.97 36.90 -32.76
C LYS A 672 -23.09 37.28 -33.73
N LYS A 673 -23.82 36.32 -34.31
CA LYS A 673 -24.98 36.61 -35.17
C LYS A 673 -26.17 37.18 -34.37
N TYR A 674 -26.40 36.74 -33.14
CA TYR A 674 -27.42 37.32 -32.26
C TYR A 674 -27.09 38.77 -31.83
N CYS A 675 -25.82 39.09 -31.58
CA CYS A 675 -25.42 40.49 -31.31
C CYS A 675 -25.49 41.40 -32.55
N MET A 676 -25.30 40.89 -33.77
CA MET A 676 -25.46 41.70 -34.99
C MET A 676 -26.92 41.86 -35.43
N TRP A 677 -27.81 40.94 -35.06
CA TRP A 677 -29.24 41.07 -35.37
C TRP A 677 -29.95 42.07 -34.45
N ASN A 678 -29.51 42.20 -33.20
CA ASN A 678 -30.10 43.14 -32.23
C ASN A 678 -29.60 44.59 -32.36
N ASN A 679 -28.57 44.86 -33.17
CA ASN A 679 -28.03 46.21 -33.41
C ASN A 679 -28.58 46.89 -34.68
N ASN A 680 -29.53 46.27 -35.39
CA ASN A 680 -30.16 46.85 -36.58
C ASN A 680 -31.66 47.16 -36.42
N GLY A 681 -32.17 47.22 -35.18
CA GLY A 681 -33.57 47.48 -34.91
C GLY A 681 -33.78 48.41 -33.73
N THR A 682 -33.41 49.69 -33.88
CA THR A 682 -34.27 50.88 -33.69
C THR A 682 -33.40 52.11 -33.47
N SER A 683 -33.32 52.95 -34.51
CA SER A 683 -33.21 54.38 -34.34
C SER A 683 -34.50 54.92 -33.72
N LYS A 684 -34.40 55.56 -32.55
CA LYS A 684 -35.02 56.86 -32.29
C LYS A 684 -34.06 57.68 -31.44
#